data_AF-A0A136MPQ5-F1
#
_entry.id   AF-A0A136MPQ5-F1
#
_cell.length_a   1.000
_cell.length_b   1.000
_cell.length_c   1.000
_cell.angle_alpha   90.00
_cell.angle_beta   90.00
_cell.angle_gamma   90.00
#
_symmetry.space_group_name_H-M   'P 1'
#
loop_
_entity.id
_entity.type
_entity.pdbx_description
1 polymer ?
#
loop_
_entity_poly.entity_id
_entity_poly.type
_entity_poly.pdbx_seq_one_letter_code
_entity_poly.pdbx_strand_id
1 'polypeptide(L)'
;MSLGGLLPAARYRDRFQEGERTMRVERALYTILALSWILWQGAPGTAQQNAGDPGSATGAAVVSSTASVDVPSASAQVPAQPAPVPAATQVPVPTATHTPLPTPTPTPTSTTTPTSTFTSTATYTSTPTFTVTSTPTPTSTFTPTPTSTPTPLGAAHFYDRLIDLDRLATLEQPGVAAKQFSSYNRESRYDPDKDEYIGWDANGDAGYYIRVEPDTGEAVMAEMEGPGCIWRIWSANPKGRIRFYFDGATTPSLEFDFNDLFSKDKSPFPRPLVWQRRADLGGDNPASNCYMPIPFAKSCKVTSDKAHRQYYHIGYSLFPKDTRVSTFRLERTPEEEAALQRVCNVLLQPGVDPQGADGLQWVEKAESLAPGQSLAVADLKGPGTIRQLFAKLASQDRYARRKVLLQIFWDGNEIPAVEAPIGDFFGEAWQENPYKSLPMGIGDDLNYCFWRMPFHQSARVVVTNQGEHPANLHFKAGWLPGDLPAGATLFHARWRRDISSSEFDYPILDCTGSGRLVGAVLYPDNLVGGWWGEGDEKIYVDGEKFPSFFGTGSEDYFGDAWGIRDFANPYHGCSSKGDWEKVRRQSLYRWHIADDIPFAQSLRFTMENYAAHHAGLPKNISAPWLTGIRLPVERISSSLFRSASESRRDPRFPERWMPNPPVFESRPLPSSK
;
A
#
# COMPACT_ATOMS: atom_id res chain seq x y z
N MET A 1 -10.33 5.73 62.77
CA MET A 1 -11.73 5.45 62.40
C MET A 1 -11.84 5.72 60.90
N SER A 2 -11.98 4.67 60.08
CA SER A 2 -13.26 4.22 59.48
C SER A 2 -13.66 5.09 58.26
N LEU A 3 -13.53 4.61 57.01
CA LEU A 3 -14.62 3.98 56.20
C LEU A 3 -15.91 4.83 56.13
N GLY A 4 -16.53 5.15 54.98
CA GLY A 4 -16.24 4.90 53.56
C GLY A 4 -17.53 4.95 52.70
N GLY A 5 -17.42 5.12 51.36
CA GLY A 5 -18.44 4.64 50.40
C GLY A 5 -19.46 5.61 49.74
N LEU A 6 -19.80 5.24 48.49
CA LEU A 6 -21.07 5.39 47.74
C LEU A 6 -21.37 6.63 46.85
N LEU A 7 -21.50 6.34 45.54
CA LEU A 7 -22.32 7.03 44.53
C LEU A 7 -23.82 6.71 44.72
N PRO A 8 -24.75 7.40 44.03
CA PRO A 8 -25.39 6.71 42.90
C PRO A 8 -25.75 7.59 41.67
N ALA A 9 -26.01 6.93 40.54
CA ALA A 9 -26.40 7.52 39.26
C ALA A 9 -27.89 7.92 39.18
N ALA A 10 -28.20 8.91 38.33
CA ALA A 10 -29.57 9.30 38.01
C ALA A 10 -30.14 8.49 36.83
N ARG A 11 -31.38 8.00 36.98
CA ARG A 11 -32.14 7.29 35.94
C ARG A 11 -32.90 8.27 35.06
N TYR A 12 -33.00 8.00 33.76
CA TYR A 12 -34.13 8.44 32.93
C TYR A 12 -34.93 7.22 32.47
N ARG A 13 -36.25 7.37 32.42
CA ARG A 13 -37.21 6.28 32.24
C ARG A 13 -38.31 6.68 31.26
N ASP A 14 -38.49 5.84 30.24
CA ASP A 14 -39.66 5.60 29.38
C ASP A 14 -40.64 6.76 29.08
N ARG A 15 -40.73 7.10 27.79
CA ARG A 15 -42.03 7.41 27.15
C ARG A 15 -41.96 7.18 25.63
N PHE A 16 -42.55 6.09 25.15
CA PHE A 16 -42.99 5.94 23.77
C PHE A 16 -44.37 5.25 23.78
N GLN A 17 -45.34 5.85 23.08
CA GLN A 17 -46.59 5.19 22.72
C GLN A 17 -46.46 4.60 21.32
N GLU A 18 -47.16 3.49 21.08
CA GLU A 18 -47.29 2.89 19.77
C GLU A 18 -48.08 3.79 18.81
N GLY A 19 -47.66 3.79 17.54
CA GLY A 19 -48.33 4.49 16.45
C GLY A 19 -47.74 4.02 15.14
N GLU A 20 -48.52 3.25 14.38
CA GLU A 20 -48.08 2.60 13.14
C GLU A 20 -47.52 3.60 12.13
N ARG A 21 -46.28 3.39 11.69
CA ARG A 21 -45.76 3.92 10.43
C ARG A 21 -44.97 2.85 9.69
N THR A 22 -45.48 2.47 8.53
CA THR A 22 -44.76 1.70 7.51
C THR A 22 -43.48 2.45 7.10
N MET A 23 -42.32 2.04 7.63
CA MET A 23 -41.05 2.58 7.19
C MET A 23 -40.61 1.92 5.88
N ARG A 24 -40.29 2.76 4.89
CA ARG A 24 -39.61 2.33 3.66
C ARG A 24 -38.20 1.85 4.00
N VAL A 25 -37.80 0.76 3.36
CA VAL A 25 -36.46 0.18 3.47
C VAL A 25 -35.56 0.82 2.41
N GLU A 26 -34.60 1.64 2.83
CA GLU A 26 -33.53 2.18 1.97
C GLU A 26 -32.17 1.64 2.49
N ARG A 27 -31.29 1.18 1.57
CA ARG A 27 -30.07 0.37 1.85
C ARG A 27 -28.87 0.91 1.05
N ALA A 28 -27.64 0.93 1.61
CA ALA A 28 -26.40 1.34 0.91
C ALA A 28 -25.09 1.28 1.76
N LEU A 29 -23.84 1.35 1.23
CA LEU A 29 -23.18 0.90 -0.04
C LEU A 29 -21.64 1.18 -0.04
N TYR A 30 -20.71 0.21 -0.26
CA TYR A 30 -19.30 0.30 0.26
C TYR A 30 -18.13 -0.21 -0.67
N THR A 31 -16.92 0.42 -0.68
CA THR A 31 -15.76 0.29 -1.64
C THR A 31 -14.26 0.38 -1.14
N ILE A 32 -13.24 -0.31 -1.74
CA ILE A 32 -11.76 -0.16 -1.44
C ILE A 32 -10.93 0.31 -2.68
N LEU A 33 -9.61 0.59 -2.51
CA LEU A 33 -8.52 0.37 -3.49
C LEU A 33 -7.38 -0.48 -2.85
N ALA A 34 -6.83 -1.48 -3.57
CA ALA A 34 -5.76 -2.34 -3.07
C ALA A 34 -4.63 -2.40 -4.11
N LEU A 35 -3.40 -2.18 -3.65
CA LEU A 35 -2.24 -1.92 -4.48
C LEU A 35 -1.23 -3.07 -4.39
N SER A 36 -0.92 -3.66 -5.54
CA SER A 36 0.00 -4.79 -5.64
C SER A 36 0.81 -4.73 -6.93
N TRP A 37 1.99 -5.35 -6.90
CA TRP A 37 2.83 -5.55 -8.08
C TRP A 37 2.79 -7.01 -8.49
N ILE A 38 2.68 -7.32 -9.78
CA ILE A 38 2.59 -8.72 -10.29
C ILE A 38 3.50 -8.90 -11.51
N LEU A 39 4.28 -9.98 -11.55
CA LEU A 39 5.09 -10.37 -12.71
C LEU A 39 4.21 -11.01 -13.81
N TRP A 40 4.35 -10.53 -15.05
CA TRP A 40 3.80 -11.19 -16.24
C TRP A 40 4.84 -12.13 -16.88
N GLN A 41 4.43 -13.34 -17.26
CA GLN A 41 5.22 -14.25 -18.10
C GLN A 41 4.38 -14.67 -19.31
N GLY A 42 4.49 -13.94 -20.42
CA GLY A 42 3.90 -14.33 -21.70
C GLY A 42 4.97 -14.57 -22.76
N ALA A 43 4.89 -15.73 -23.41
CA ALA A 43 5.66 -16.01 -24.62
C ALA A 43 5.07 -15.25 -25.83
N PRO A 44 5.88 -14.86 -26.83
CA PRO A 44 5.41 -14.08 -27.98
C PRO A 44 4.51 -14.92 -28.89
N GLY A 45 3.19 -14.65 -28.85
CA GLY A 45 2.22 -15.19 -29.80
C GLY A 45 2.37 -14.53 -31.18
N THR A 46 2.63 -15.33 -32.21
CA THR A 46 2.79 -14.87 -33.59
C THR A 46 1.51 -14.23 -34.13
N ALA A 47 1.60 -13.00 -34.63
CA ALA A 47 0.50 -12.34 -35.31
C ALA A 47 0.10 -13.08 -36.60
N GLN A 48 -1.18 -13.43 -36.73
CA GLN A 48 -1.76 -13.83 -38.00
C GLN A 48 -2.82 -12.81 -38.42
N GLN A 49 -2.52 -12.05 -39.46
CA GLN A 49 -3.45 -11.09 -40.06
C GLN A 49 -4.64 -11.84 -40.67
N ASN A 50 -5.84 -11.30 -40.51
CA ASN A 50 -6.93 -11.52 -41.46
C ASN A 50 -7.59 -10.17 -41.76
N ALA A 51 -7.55 -9.80 -43.05
CA ALA A 51 -8.14 -8.56 -43.54
C ALA A 51 -9.65 -8.74 -43.81
N GLY A 52 -10.41 -7.68 -43.60
CA GLY A 52 -11.84 -7.60 -43.93
C GLY A 52 -12.24 -6.14 -44.13
N ASP A 53 -12.35 -5.72 -45.39
CA ASP A 53 -12.66 -4.36 -45.84
C ASP A 53 -14.19 -4.05 -45.71
N PRO A 54 -14.67 -2.79 -45.88
CA PRO A 54 -15.83 -2.30 -45.13
C PRO A 54 -17.13 -2.22 -45.95
N GLY A 55 -18.27 -2.32 -45.26
CA GLY A 55 -19.60 -2.06 -45.80
C GLY A 55 -20.13 -0.68 -45.40
N SER A 56 -20.47 0.15 -46.38
CA SER A 56 -20.96 1.52 -46.20
C SER A 56 -22.46 1.61 -45.88
N ALA A 57 -22.85 2.63 -45.11
CA ALA A 57 -24.21 3.16 -45.09
C ALA A 57 -24.22 4.65 -44.70
N THR A 58 -24.36 5.52 -45.69
CA THR A 58 -24.53 6.98 -45.52
C THR A 58 -25.98 7.32 -45.15
N GLY A 59 -26.18 8.32 -44.27
CA GLY A 59 -27.52 8.81 -43.93
C GLY A 59 -27.49 10.20 -43.30
N ALA A 60 -27.29 11.24 -44.11
CA ALA A 60 -27.37 12.63 -43.66
C ALA A 60 -28.82 13.13 -43.65
N ALA A 61 -29.22 13.83 -42.59
CA ALA A 61 -30.45 14.62 -42.55
C ALA A 61 -30.15 15.98 -41.90
N VAL A 62 -30.15 17.03 -42.72
CA VAL A 62 -30.05 18.42 -42.27
C VAL A 62 -31.47 18.92 -42.00
N VAL A 63 -31.72 19.46 -40.80
CA VAL A 63 -32.89 20.29 -40.52
C VAL A 63 -32.45 21.55 -39.80
N SER A 64 -32.60 22.68 -40.48
CA SER A 64 -32.43 24.02 -39.94
C SER A 64 -33.75 24.54 -39.39
N SER A 65 -33.75 25.14 -38.19
CA SER A 65 -34.81 26.07 -37.78
C SER A 65 -34.24 27.22 -36.95
N THR A 66 -34.45 28.43 -37.45
CA THR A 66 -34.13 29.69 -36.78
C THR A 66 -35.27 30.15 -35.88
N ALA A 67 -34.97 30.63 -34.67
CA ALA A 67 -35.85 31.50 -33.92
C ALA A 67 -35.06 32.45 -32.99
N SER A 68 -35.12 33.75 -33.28
CA SER A 68 -35.04 34.84 -32.29
C SER A 68 -36.40 34.93 -31.55
N VAL A 69 -36.62 35.68 -30.46
CA VAL A 69 -35.99 36.91 -29.95
C VAL A 69 -36.13 36.98 -28.41
N ASP A 70 -35.45 37.97 -27.83
CA ASP A 70 -35.87 38.83 -26.71
C ASP A 70 -35.26 38.68 -25.30
N VAL A 71 -35.00 39.87 -24.75
CA VAL A 71 -34.25 40.21 -23.53
C VAL A 71 -35.13 41.12 -22.68
N PRO A 72 -35.06 41.00 -21.35
CA PRO A 72 -35.04 42.25 -20.55
C PRO A 72 -33.84 42.38 -19.62
N SER A 73 -33.30 43.60 -19.62
CA SER A 73 -32.55 44.26 -18.56
C SER A 73 -33.34 44.31 -17.22
N ALA A 74 -32.78 44.59 -16.04
CA ALA A 74 -31.41 44.72 -15.56
C ALA A 74 -31.43 44.79 -14.01
N SER A 75 -30.30 44.60 -13.34
CA SER A 75 -29.83 45.51 -12.26
C SER A 75 -28.45 45.05 -11.76
N ALA A 76 -27.54 46.01 -11.58
CA ALA A 76 -26.20 45.76 -11.08
C ALA A 76 -26.13 45.97 -9.56
N GLN A 77 -25.40 45.09 -8.86
CA GLN A 77 -24.88 45.37 -7.52
C GLN A 77 -23.36 45.32 -7.53
N VAL A 78 -22.76 46.33 -6.90
CA VAL A 78 -21.33 46.57 -6.82
C VAL A 78 -20.72 45.74 -5.67
N PRO A 79 -19.66 44.95 -5.90
CA PRO A 79 -18.87 44.38 -4.81
C PRO A 79 -17.98 45.45 -4.16
N ALA A 80 -17.91 45.47 -2.83
CA ALA A 80 -17.06 46.39 -2.08
C ALA A 80 -15.56 46.07 -2.25
N GLN A 81 -14.70 47.09 -2.16
CA GLN A 81 -13.24 46.93 -2.21
C GLN A 81 -12.70 46.15 -0.99
N PRO A 82 -11.66 45.31 -1.17
CA PRO A 82 -10.82 44.84 -0.07
C PRO A 82 -9.90 45.96 0.45
N ALA A 83 -9.59 45.93 1.74
CA ALA A 83 -8.67 46.85 2.41
C ALA A 83 -7.19 46.62 2.01
N PRO A 84 -6.30 47.62 2.12
CA PRO A 84 -4.93 47.54 1.62
C PRO A 84 -4.01 46.62 2.45
N VAL A 85 -3.12 45.93 1.73
CA VAL A 85 -2.09 45.03 2.26
C VAL A 85 -0.93 45.84 2.89
N PRO A 86 -0.44 45.50 4.10
CA PRO A 86 0.74 46.15 4.67
C PRO A 86 2.03 45.69 3.97
N ALA A 87 2.97 46.63 3.78
CA ALA A 87 4.17 46.45 2.96
C ALA A 87 5.20 45.47 3.54
N ALA A 88 5.94 44.81 2.65
CA ALA A 88 7.00 43.86 3.01
C ALA A 88 8.23 44.57 3.61
N THR A 89 8.70 44.07 4.76
CA THR A 89 9.95 44.50 5.40
C THR A 89 11.15 43.96 4.64
N GLN A 90 12.12 44.83 4.30
CA GLN A 90 13.36 44.41 3.63
C GLN A 90 14.27 43.63 4.59
N VAL A 91 14.73 42.46 4.15
CA VAL A 91 15.77 41.65 4.82
C VAL A 91 17.12 41.97 4.16
N PRO A 92 18.21 42.20 4.92
CA PRO A 92 19.50 42.57 4.36
C PRO A 92 20.17 41.43 3.57
N VAL A 93 20.82 41.80 2.46
CA VAL A 93 21.57 40.90 1.57
C VAL A 93 22.91 40.49 2.21
N PRO A 94 23.25 39.19 2.30
CA PRO A 94 24.58 38.76 2.70
C PRO A 94 25.63 39.02 1.61
N THR A 95 26.75 39.63 1.99
CA THR A 95 27.92 39.85 1.12
C THR A 95 28.53 38.53 0.64
N ALA A 96 28.97 38.47 -0.62
CA ALA A 96 29.64 37.30 -1.17
C ALA A 96 31.01 37.07 -0.49
N THR A 97 31.23 35.85 0.00
CA THR A 97 32.53 35.37 0.51
C THR A 97 33.21 34.52 -0.57
N HIS A 98 34.49 34.77 -0.81
CA HIS A 98 35.26 34.08 -1.86
C HIS A 98 35.39 32.57 -1.60
N THR A 99 34.91 31.75 -2.53
CA THR A 99 35.20 30.31 -2.58
C THR A 99 36.60 30.06 -3.16
N PRO A 100 37.48 29.28 -2.52
CA PRO A 100 38.76 28.88 -3.11
C PRO A 100 38.58 27.90 -4.28
N LEU A 101 39.39 28.06 -5.31
CA LEU A 101 39.41 27.24 -6.53
C LEU A 101 39.88 25.79 -6.23
N PRO A 102 39.27 24.75 -6.82
CA PRO A 102 39.73 23.38 -6.64
C PRO A 102 41.10 23.13 -7.30
N THR A 103 41.98 22.45 -6.56
CA THR A 103 43.28 21.96 -7.04
C THR A 103 43.08 20.84 -8.08
N PRO A 104 43.86 20.79 -9.19
CA PRO A 104 43.71 19.75 -10.21
C PRO A 104 44.11 18.35 -9.71
N THR A 105 43.23 17.38 -9.94
CA THR A 105 43.48 15.94 -9.73
C THR A 105 44.45 15.39 -10.79
N PRO A 106 45.43 14.52 -10.45
CA PRO A 106 46.37 13.98 -11.42
C PRO A 106 45.72 13.00 -12.40
N THR A 107 46.07 13.14 -13.69
CA THR A 107 45.68 12.26 -14.80
C THR A 107 46.29 10.85 -14.65
N PRO A 108 45.56 9.77 -14.96
CA PRO A 108 46.12 8.42 -14.96
C PRO A 108 47.09 8.20 -16.14
N THR A 109 48.27 7.67 -15.84
CA THR A 109 49.28 7.26 -16.85
C THR A 109 48.88 5.94 -17.51
N SER A 110 48.90 5.89 -18.84
CA SER A 110 48.73 4.65 -19.59
C SER A 110 50.03 3.83 -19.61
N THR A 111 49.93 2.54 -19.28
CA THR A 111 51.03 1.57 -19.42
C THR A 111 50.77 0.71 -20.65
N THR A 112 51.74 0.62 -21.55
CA THR A 112 51.63 -0.16 -22.78
C THR A 112 52.00 -1.63 -22.55
N THR A 113 51.17 -2.55 -23.06
CA THR A 113 51.47 -3.99 -23.10
C THR A 113 52.06 -4.35 -24.47
N PRO A 114 53.19 -5.06 -24.55
CA PRO A 114 53.80 -5.43 -25.83
C PRO A 114 53.05 -6.60 -26.49
N THR A 115 52.73 -6.46 -27.78
CA THR A 115 52.21 -7.54 -28.63
C THR A 115 53.36 -8.20 -29.39
N SER A 116 53.54 -9.52 -29.25
CA SER A 116 54.55 -10.27 -29.98
C SER A 116 54.05 -10.71 -31.37
N THR A 117 54.76 -10.31 -32.42
CA THR A 117 54.55 -10.80 -33.79
C THR A 117 55.46 -11.99 -34.05
N PHE A 118 54.91 -13.10 -34.56
CA PHE A 118 55.70 -14.26 -34.98
C PHE A 118 55.95 -14.24 -36.49
N THR A 119 57.21 -14.33 -36.89
CA THR A 119 57.65 -14.53 -38.27
C THR A 119 58.15 -15.96 -38.42
N SER A 120 57.66 -16.71 -39.41
CA SER A 120 58.09 -18.08 -39.69
C SER A 120 58.92 -18.17 -40.97
N THR A 121 60.14 -18.69 -40.86
CA THR A 121 60.92 -19.18 -42.00
C THR A 121 61.54 -20.53 -41.63
N ALA A 122 61.37 -21.53 -42.49
CA ALA A 122 61.76 -22.91 -42.24
C ALA A 122 63.25 -23.17 -42.51
N THR A 123 63.79 -24.26 -41.95
CA THR A 123 64.73 -25.19 -42.62
C THR A 123 64.71 -26.55 -41.88
N TYR A 124 64.97 -27.63 -42.63
CA TYR A 124 64.86 -29.04 -42.21
C TYR A 124 66.12 -29.63 -41.55
N THR A 125 65.89 -30.78 -40.90
CA THR A 125 66.73 -32.02 -40.83
C THR A 125 67.74 -32.30 -39.71
N SER A 126 67.62 -33.55 -39.24
CA SER A 126 68.60 -34.48 -38.66
C SER A 126 68.95 -34.41 -37.17
N THR A 127 68.72 -35.57 -36.54
CA THR A 127 68.97 -35.97 -35.13
C THR A 127 70.47 -36.06 -34.82
N PRO A 128 70.90 -35.86 -33.56
CA PRO A 128 71.06 -37.04 -32.70
C PRO A 128 70.57 -36.87 -31.24
N THR A 129 70.31 -38.03 -30.64
CA THR A 129 69.79 -38.31 -29.28
C THR A 129 70.57 -37.67 -28.13
N PHE A 130 69.90 -37.05 -27.15
CA PHE A 130 70.39 -36.98 -25.77
C PHE A 130 69.30 -37.04 -24.69
N THR A 131 69.68 -37.75 -23.62
CA THR A 131 69.15 -37.90 -22.24
C THR A 131 68.00 -36.98 -21.78
N VAL A 132 66.94 -37.60 -21.25
CA VAL A 132 65.86 -36.92 -20.52
C VAL A 132 66.32 -36.60 -19.09
N THR A 133 66.62 -35.33 -18.83
CA THR A 133 66.67 -34.78 -17.46
C THR A 133 65.34 -34.13 -17.16
N SER A 134 64.59 -34.66 -16.18
CA SER A 134 63.28 -34.13 -15.79
C SER A 134 63.42 -32.86 -14.93
N THR A 135 63.45 -31.69 -15.56
CA THR A 135 63.29 -30.41 -14.85
C THR A 135 61.84 -30.28 -14.37
N PRO A 136 61.56 -30.10 -13.07
CA PRO A 136 60.20 -29.88 -12.60
C PRO A 136 59.67 -28.53 -13.09
N THR A 137 58.62 -28.56 -13.91
CA THR A 137 57.90 -27.35 -14.33
C THR A 137 57.26 -26.70 -13.11
N PRO A 138 57.47 -25.40 -12.85
CA PRO A 138 56.76 -24.72 -11.78
C PRO A 138 55.26 -24.62 -12.14
N THR A 139 54.44 -25.43 -11.47
CA THR A 139 52.98 -25.31 -11.57
C THR A 139 52.56 -23.97 -10.97
N SER A 140 51.93 -23.12 -11.78
CA SER A 140 51.32 -21.88 -11.28
C SER A 140 50.10 -22.22 -10.43
N THR A 141 50.30 -22.33 -9.11
CA THR A 141 49.20 -22.42 -8.16
C THR A 141 48.38 -21.15 -8.26
N PHE A 142 47.16 -21.25 -8.78
CA PHE A 142 46.18 -20.17 -8.69
C PHE A 142 45.83 -19.98 -7.21
N THR A 143 46.45 -18.99 -6.56
CA THR A 143 45.92 -18.46 -5.30
C THR A 143 44.54 -17.91 -5.61
N PRO A 144 43.45 -18.45 -5.05
CA PRO A 144 42.13 -17.87 -5.28
C PRO A 144 42.15 -16.44 -4.74
N THR A 145 41.80 -15.48 -5.59
CA THR A 145 41.55 -14.10 -5.16
C THR A 145 40.54 -14.17 -4.01
N PRO A 146 40.80 -13.58 -2.84
CA PRO A 146 39.84 -13.60 -1.76
C PRO A 146 38.58 -12.89 -2.23
N THR A 147 37.51 -13.66 -2.46
CA THR A 147 36.18 -13.12 -2.71
C THR A 147 35.86 -12.21 -1.55
N SER A 148 35.68 -10.92 -1.82
CA SER A 148 35.29 -9.95 -0.79
C SER A 148 34.01 -10.44 -0.14
N THR A 149 34.09 -10.89 1.12
CA THR A 149 32.90 -11.31 1.88
C THR A 149 31.89 -10.17 1.80
N PRO A 150 30.68 -10.39 1.27
CA PRO A 150 29.73 -9.30 1.10
C PRO A 150 29.45 -8.65 2.45
N THR A 151 29.60 -7.33 2.49
CA THR A 151 29.36 -6.52 3.69
C THR A 151 27.94 -6.79 4.18
N PRO A 152 27.73 -7.04 5.48
CA PRO A 152 26.38 -7.22 6.02
C PRO A 152 25.50 -6.00 5.74
N LEU A 153 24.20 -6.24 5.55
CA LEU A 153 23.19 -5.18 5.45
C LEU A 153 23.21 -4.38 6.77
N GLY A 154 23.71 -3.15 6.71
CA GLY A 154 23.82 -2.23 7.85
C GLY A 154 22.59 -1.34 8.02
N ALA A 155 22.51 -0.57 9.10
CA ALA A 155 21.32 0.22 9.44
C ALA A 155 20.89 1.18 8.31
N ALA A 156 21.85 1.79 7.61
CA ALA A 156 21.58 2.66 6.46
C ALA A 156 20.76 1.97 5.35
N HIS A 157 21.02 0.69 5.04
CA HIS A 157 20.24 -0.08 4.05
C HIS A 157 18.76 -0.21 4.48
N PHE A 158 18.53 -0.48 5.78
CA PHE A 158 17.18 -0.57 6.33
C PHE A 158 16.47 0.79 6.37
N TYR A 159 17.22 1.89 6.58
CA TYR A 159 16.67 3.24 6.52
C TYR A 159 16.30 3.63 5.09
N ASP A 160 17.15 3.39 4.09
CA ASP A 160 16.85 3.76 2.70
C ASP A 160 15.60 3.00 2.17
N ARG A 161 15.36 1.75 2.61
CA ARG A 161 14.11 0.98 2.32
C ARG A 161 12.82 1.67 2.78
N LEU A 162 12.86 2.64 3.70
CA LEU A 162 11.69 3.38 4.19
C LEU A 162 11.11 4.37 3.17
N ILE A 163 11.86 4.73 2.12
CA ILE A 163 11.44 5.65 1.06
C ILE A 163 11.64 5.09 -0.36
N ASP A 164 12.10 3.84 -0.47
CA ASP A 164 12.48 3.22 -1.74
C ASP A 164 11.26 2.64 -2.49
N LEU A 165 10.63 3.50 -3.30
CA LEU A 165 9.55 3.12 -4.21
C LEU A 165 10.06 2.37 -5.45
N ASP A 166 11.35 2.54 -5.81
CA ASP A 166 11.97 1.85 -6.95
C ASP A 166 12.16 0.35 -6.68
N ARG A 167 12.61 -0.04 -5.48
CA ARG A 167 12.66 -1.45 -5.04
C ARG A 167 11.29 -2.12 -5.10
N LEU A 168 10.20 -1.38 -4.87
CA LEU A 168 8.85 -1.96 -4.86
C LEU A 168 8.35 -2.37 -6.25
N ALA A 169 8.93 -1.82 -7.32
CA ALA A 169 8.60 -2.13 -8.72
C ALA A 169 9.34 -3.33 -9.33
N THR A 170 10.05 -4.11 -8.51
CA THR A 170 10.65 -5.38 -8.92
C THR A 170 10.03 -6.56 -8.15
N LEU A 171 10.50 -7.78 -8.37
CA LEU A 171 10.32 -8.88 -7.44
C LEU A 171 11.31 -8.76 -6.27
N GLU A 172 10.85 -9.10 -5.07
CA GLU A 172 11.73 -9.22 -3.90
C GLU A 172 12.57 -10.51 -4.02
N GLN A 173 13.72 -10.55 -3.35
CA GLN A 173 14.61 -11.72 -3.38
C GLN A 173 13.86 -13.01 -2.98
N PRO A 174 13.98 -14.12 -3.75
CA PRO A 174 13.37 -15.39 -3.37
C PRO A 174 13.79 -15.84 -1.97
N GLY A 175 12.81 -16.21 -1.14
CA GLY A 175 13.03 -16.61 0.25
C GLY A 175 12.89 -15.48 1.28
N VAL A 176 12.64 -14.25 0.87
CA VAL A 176 12.15 -13.20 1.78
C VAL A 176 10.68 -13.45 2.09
N ALA A 177 10.31 -13.39 3.38
CA ALA A 177 8.94 -13.58 3.83
C ALA A 177 8.57 -12.54 4.89
N ALA A 178 7.41 -11.90 4.76
CA ALA A 178 6.87 -10.95 5.74
C ALA A 178 5.76 -11.58 6.58
N LYS A 179 5.70 -11.28 7.88
CA LYS A 179 4.73 -11.79 8.85
C LYS A 179 4.43 -10.78 9.96
N GLN A 180 3.38 -11.02 10.74
CA GLN A 180 3.02 -10.23 11.92
C GLN A 180 2.71 -11.12 13.12
N PHE A 181 3.30 -10.80 14.27
CA PHE A 181 2.79 -11.24 15.57
C PHE A 181 1.83 -10.19 16.10
N SER A 182 0.72 -10.62 16.70
CA SER A 182 -0.24 -9.75 17.35
C SER A 182 -0.83 -10.37 18.62
N SER A 183 -1.58 -9.54 19.35
CA SER A 183 -2.39 -9.95 20.49
C SER A 183 -3.75 -10.53 20.11
N TYR A 184 -3.97 -10.95 18.86
CA TYR A 184 -5.21 -11.59 18.41
C TYR A 184 -5.66 -12.72 19.35
N ASN A 185 -6.97 -12.91 19.46
CA ASN A 185 -7.58 -13.90 20.34
C ASN A 185 -7.25 -15.32 19.88
N ARG A 186 -6.62 -16.08 20.78
CA ARG A 186 -6.19 -17.46 20.50
C ARG A 186 -7.32 -18.50 20.51
N GLU A 187 -8.56 -18.06 20.72
CA GLU A 187 -9.74 -18.86 20.35
C GLU A 187 -9.82 -19.06 18.83
N SER A 188 -9.47 -18.03 18.03
CA SER A 188 -9.35 -18.09 16.58
C SER A 188 -8.18 -19.01 16.17
N ARG A 189 -8.50 -20.18 15.61
CA ARG A 189 -7.49 -21.18 15.23
C ARG A 189 -7.92 -22.00 14.01
N TYR A 190 -6.94 -22.57 13.32
CA TYR A 190 -7.15 -23.54 12.25
C TYR A 190 -6.83 -24.95 12.75
N ASP A 191 -7.75 -25.89 12.52
CA ASP A 191 -7.61 -27.32 12.85
C ASP A 191 -7.19 -28.09 11.58
N PRO A 192 -5.91 -28.50 11.46
CA PRO A 192 -5.40 -29.16 10.26
C PRO A 192 -5.94 -30.58 10.07
N ASP A 193 -6.43 -31.24 11.12
CA ASP A 193 -6.97 -32.60 11.03
C ASP A 193 -8.40 -32.60 10.46
N LYS A 194 -9.11 -31.46 10.56
CA LYS A 194 -10.47 -31.27 10.02
C LYS A 194 -10.54 -30.38 8.77
N ASP A 195 -9.50 -29.60 8.48
CA ASP A 195 -9.55 -28.48 7.51
C ASP A 195 -10.63 -27.45 7.89
N GLU A 196 -10.74 -27.13 9.19
CA GLU A 196 -11.76 -26.25 9.77
C GLU A 196 -11.15 -25.07 10.53
N TYR A 197 -11.79 -23.91 10.41
CA TYR A 197 -11.53 -22.75 11.27
C TYR A 197 -12.45 -22.80 12.49
N ILE A 198 -11.87 -22.68 13.69
CA ILE A 198 -12.58 -22.76 14.97
C ILE A 198 -12.49 -21.40 15.66
N GLY A 199 -13.62 -20.90 16.17
CA GLY A 199 -13.70 -19.62 16.89
C GLY A 199 -13.25 -18.43 16.05
N TRP A 200 -13.48 -18.48 14.73
CA TRP A 200 -12.85 -17.59 13.76
C TRP A 200 -13.30 -16.13 13.83
N ASP A 201 -14.35 -15.86 14.59
CA ASP A 201 -15.00 -14.57 14.85
C ASP A 201 -14.71 -14.03 16.27
N ALA A 202 -13.66 -14.53 16.94
CA ALA A 202 -13.39 -14.24 18.34
C ALA A 202 -12.65 -12.90 18.54
N ASN A 203 -13.41 -11.81 18.71
CA ASN A 203 -12.96 -10.41 18.81
C ASN A 203 -12.42 -10.01 20.22
N GLY A 204 -11.42 -10.73 20.74
CA GLY A 204 -10.97 -10.68 22.14
C GLY A 204 -9.68 -9.89 22.43
N ASP A 205 -9.16 -9.12 21.47
CA ASP A 205 -7.76 -9.15 21.00
C ASP A 205 -6.70 -8.41 21.84
N ALA A 206 -6.89 -8.36 23.16
CA ALA A 206 -5.99 -7.71 24.11
C ALA A 206 -5.41 -8.67 25.15
N GLY A 207 -4.07 -8.71 25.22
CA GLY A 207 -3.33 -9.44 26.25
C GLY A 207 -3.10 -10.92 25.98
N TYR A 208 -3.24 -11.36 24.72
CA TYR A 208 -2.70 -12.64 24.28
C TYR A 208 -1.22 -12.51 23.95
N TYR A 209 -0.45 -13.55 24.26
CA TYR A 209 0.99 -13.64 24.09
C TYR A 209 1.34 -15.07 23.62
N ILE A 210 2.54 -15.30 23.10
CA ILE A 210 3.00 -16.65 22.69
C ILE A 210 3.08 -17.57 23.92
N ARG A 211 3.66 -17.06 25.01
CA ARG A 211 3.78 -17.72 26.32
C ARG A 211 4.16 -16.69 27.40
N VAL A 212 4.10 -17.10 28.66
CA VAL A 212 4.78 -16.40 29.76
C VAL A 212 5.95 -17.27 30.22
N GLU A 213 7.16 -16.72 30.26
CA GLU A 213 8.36 -17.43 30.69
C GLU A 213 8.28 -17.65 32.22
N PRO A 214 8.37 -18.90 32.73
CA PRO A 214 8.10 -19.19 34.15
C PRO A 214 9.15 -18.59 35.11
N ASP A 215 10.41 -18.50 34.66
CA ASP A 215 11.53 -18.06 35.51
C ASP A 215 11.62 -16.53 35.67
N THR A 216 11.16 -15.78 34.66
CA THR A 216 11.25 -14.30 34.64
C THR A 216 9.88 -13.61 34.79
N GLY A 217 8.78 -14.32 34.53
CA GLY A 217 7.42 -13.76 34.47
C GLY A 217 7.13 -12.94 33.21
N GLU A 218 8.07 -12.85 32.27
CA GLU A 218 7.93 -12.08 31.04
C GLU A 218 6.96 -12.71 30.06
N ALA A 219 6.19 -11.89 29.36
CA ALA A 219 5.25 -12.37 28.35
C ALA A 219 5.83 -12.18 26.94
N VAL A 220 6.01 -13.29 26.22
CA VAL A 220 6.65 -13.30 24.89
C VAL A 220 5.66 -12.81 23.84
N MET A 221 5.96 -11.66 23.24
CA MET A 221 5.12 -10.97 22.27
C MET A 221 5.36 -11.48 20.84
N ALA A 222 6.64 -11.68 20.49
CA ALA A 222 7.10 -12.15 19.19
C ALA A 222 8.40 -12.97 19.34
N GLU A 223 8.60 -13.97 18.50
CA GLU A 223 9.81 -14.79 18.49
C GLU A 223 10.15 -15.20 17.05
N MET A 224 11.36 -14.85 16.60
CA MET A 224 11.77 -14.86 15.20
C MET A 224 13.14 -15.53 15.06
N GLU A 225 13.26 -16.49 14.14
CA GLU A 225 14.49 -17.22 13.83
C GLU A 225 14.93 -16.93 12.38
N GLY A 226 16.24 -16.72 12.19
CA GLY A 226 16.85 -16.31 10.92
C GLY A 226 17.28 -14.84 10.92
N PRO A 227 18.03 -14.40 9.90
CA PRO A 227 18.27 -12.98 9.67
C PRO A 227 16.96 -12.28 9.30
N GLY A 228 16.72 -11.09 9.84
CA GLY A 228 15.45 -10.39 9.64
C GLY A 228 15.45 -8.93 10.07
N CYS A 229 14.29 -8.29 9.98
CA CYS A 229 14.06 -6.94 10.46
C CYS A 229 12.60 -6.76 10.91
N ILE A 230 12.40 -6.19 12.10
CA ILE A 230 11.09 -5.66 12.49
C ILE A 230 10.93 -4.30 11.82
N TRP A 231 9.82 -4.11 11.12
CA TRP A 231 9.53 -2.89 10.34
C TRP A 231 8.45 -2.01 10.96
N ARG A 232 7.49 -2.62 11.66
CA ARG A 232 6.40 -1.91 12.32
C ARG A 232 6.13 -2.52 13.69
N ILE A 233 6.09 -1.67 14.71
CA ILE A 233 5.46 -1.97 16.00
C ILE A 233 4.28 -1.01 16.17
N TRP A 234 3.13 -1.51 16.58
CA TRP A 234 1.95 -0.71 16.90
C TRP A 234 1.32 -1.17 18.21
N SER A 235 0.65 -0.26 18.92
CA SER A 235 -0.20 -0.59 20.08
C SER A 235 -1.26 0.47 20.35
N ALA A 236 -2.49 0.04 20.61
CA ALA A 236 -3.58 0.89 21.10
C ALA A 236 -3.39 1.39 22.54
N ASN A 237 -2.60 0.66 23.36
CA ASN A 237 -2.47 0.92 24.79
C ASN A 237 -1.20 0.27 25.40
N PRO A 238 0.01 0.67 24.95
CA PRO A 238 1.26 0.06 25.38
C PRO A 238 1.48 0.23 26.89
N LYS A 239 1.89 -0.85 27.56
CA LYS A 239 2.07 -0.94 29.02
C LYS A 239 3.39 -1.59 29.39
N GLY A 240 3.91 -1.18 30.56
CA GLY A 240 5.11 -1.77 31.15
C GLY A 240 6.36 -1.53 30.30
N ARG A 241 7.29 -2.48 30.34
CA ARG A 241 8.51 -2.43 29.52
C ARG A 241 8.39 -3.37 28.32
N ILE A 242 9.04 -2.99 27.23
CA ILE A 242 9.31 -3.85 26.08
C ILE A 242 10.80 -4.16 26.03
N ARG A 243 11.14 -5.43 25.79
CA ARG A 243 12.49 -5.97 25.78
C ARG A 243 12.77 -6.65 24.45
N PHE A 244 13.99 -6.46 23.94
CA PHE A 244 14.49 -7.11 22.73
C PHE A 244 15.69 -7.97 23.09
N TYR A 245 15.66 -9.23 22.71
CA TYR A 245 16.76 -10.19 22.83
C TYR A 245 17.21 -10.54 21.42
N PHE A 246 18.40 -10.10 21.02
CA PHE A 246 18.93 -10.41 19.70
C PHE A 246 19.87 -11.62 19.72
N ASP A 247 19.86 -12.38 18.63
CA ASP A 247 20.87 -13.39 18.27
C ASP A 247 21.14 -14.48 19.33
N GLY A 248 20.13 -14.79 20.15
CA GLY A 248 20.22 -15.77 21.23
C GLY A 248 20.73 -15.23 22.57
N ALA A 249 20.78 -13.91 22.75
CA ALA A 249 21.06 -13.29 24.05
C ALA A 249 20.09 -13.78 25.13
N THR A 250 20.62 -14.07 26.33
CA THR A 250 19.82 -14.55 27.49
C THR A 250 19.37 -13.42 28.42
N THR A 251 19.94 -12.22 28.27
CA THR A 251 19.50 -10.98 28.91
C THR A 251 19.00 -10.00 27.83
N PRO A 252 18.10 -9.06 28.15
CA PRO A 252 17.66 -8.05 27.19
C PRO A 252 18.86 -7.33 26.56
N SER A 253 18.93 -7.35 25.23
CA SER A 253 19.89 -6.55 24.46
C SER A 253 19.48 -5.07 24.48
N LEU A 254 18.17 -4.80 24.49
CA LEU A 254 17.56 -3.49 24.70
C LEU A 254 16.31 -3.61 25.56
N GLU A 255 16.02 -2.55 26.32
CA GLU A 255 14.80 -2.41 27.12
C GLU A 255 14.34 -0.95 27.09
N PHE A 256 13.03 -0.72 26.92
CA PHE A 256 12.41 0.59 26.97
C PHE A 256 11.12 0.54 27.81
N ASP A 257 10.65 1.68 28.33
CA ASP A 257 9.21 1.82 28.59
C ASP A 257 8.48 1.67 27.26
N PHE A 258 7.39 0.91 27.22
CA PHE A 258 6.73 0.62 25.96
C PHE A 258 6.07 1.87 25.34
N ASN A 259 5.71 2.90 26.12
CA ASN A 259 5.27 4.18 25.56
C ASN A 259 6.44 4.99 24.97
N ASP A 260 7.63 4.90 25.55
CA ASP A 260 8.81 5.65 25.10
C ASP A 260 9.26 5.23 23.69
N LEU A 261 9.05 3.96 23.31
CA LEU A 261 9.31 3.43 21.96
C LEU A 261 8.60 4.22 20.83
N PHE A 262 7.51 4.90 21.15
CA PHE A 262 6.69 5.66 20.20
C PHE A 262 6.83 7.18 20.37
N SER A 263 7.57 7.64 21.38
CA SER A 263 7.69 9.06 21.70
C SER A 263 8.81 9.71 20.88
N LYS A 264 8.45 10.74 20.11
CA LYS A 264 9.39 11.61 19.39
C LYS A 264 10.44 12.28 20.30
N ASP A 265 10.14 12.37 21.59
CA ASP A 265 10.98 13.04 22.59
C ASP A 265 11.98 12.07 23.24
N LYS A 266 12.02 10.80 22.77
CA LYS A 266 12.89 9.74 23.27
C LYS A 266 13.80 9.22 22.15
N SER A 267 15.09 9.51 22.27
CA SER A 267 16.12 8.94 21.40
C SER A 267 16.14 7.39 21.54
N PRO A 268 16.30 6.62 20.44
CA PRO A 268 16.67 7.02 19.08
C PRO A 268 15.47 7.06 18.11
N PHE A 269 14.28 7.49 18.56
CA PHE A 269 13.03 7.35 17.80
C PHE A 269 12.54 8.71 17.23
N PRO A 270 13.01 9.14 16.04
CA PRO A 270 12.66 10.44 15.48
C PRO A 270 11.26 10.47 14.85
N ARG A 271 10.73 11.68 14.69
CA ARG A 271 9.71 11.94 13.67
C ARG A 271 10.31 11.88 12.27
N PRO A 272 9.56 11.37 11.27
CA PRO A 272 8.17 10.93 11.33
C PRO A 272 7.99 9.41 11.56
N LEU A 273 9.07 8.68 11.92
CA LEU A 273 9.03 7.22 12.06
C LEU A 273 8.22 6.76 13.28
N VAL A 274 8.11 7.57 14.33
CA VAL A 274 7.24 7.28 15.48
C VAL A 274 6.13 8.29 15.66
N TRP A 275 4.94 7.83 16.02
CA TRP A 275 3.73 8.66 16.14
C TRP A 275 2.87 8.21 17.32
N GLN A 276 2.25 9.17 18.01
CA GLN A 276 1.39 8.93 19.17
C GLN A 276 0.19 9.87 19.13
N ARG A 277 -1.02 9.33 18.93
CA ARG A 277 -2.24 10.16 18.86
C ARG A 277 -2.39 11.15 20.01
N ARG A 278 -2.05 10.75 21.25
CA ARG A 278 -2.09 11.65 22.42
C ARG A 278 -1.15 12.86 22.30
N ALA A 279 0.02 12.68 21.70
CA ALA A 279 1.03 13.74 21.55
C ALA A 279 0.75 14.64 20.34
N ASP A 280 0.06 14.12 19.33
CA ASP A 280 -0.22 14.81 18.06
C ASP A 280 -1.58 15.50 18.01
N LEU A 281 -2.63 14.79 18.44
CA LEU A 281 -4.02 15.20 18.31
C LEU A 281 -4.69 15.41 19.69
N GLY A 282 -3.99 15.07 20.78
CA GLY A 282 -4.51 15.12 22.14
C GLY A 282 -5.48 13.96 22.48
N GLY A 283 -6.15 14.11 23.63
CA GLY A 283 -7.13 13.17 24.15
C GLY A 283 -6.55 11.99 24.93
N ASP A 284 -7.42 11.29 25.66
CA ASP A 284 -7.01 10.27 26.64
C ASP A 284 -6.78 8.88 26.06
N ASN A 285 -7.38 8.52 24.91
CA ASN A 285 -7.14 7.21 24.31
C ASN A 285 -5.80 7.24 23.54
N PRO A 286 -4.88 6.27 23.70
CA PRO A 286 -3.69 6.17 22.86
C PRO A 286 -4.01 5.59 21.48
N ALA A 287 -3.06 5.77 20.58
CA ALA A 287 -2.81 4.98 19.38
C ALA A 287 -1.35 5.28 19.02
N SER A 288 -0.52 4.26 18.83
CA SER A 288 0.94 4.41 18.81
C SER A 288 1.56 3.57 17.71
N ASN A 289 2.38 4.18 16.84
CA ASN A 289 3.07 3.50 15.73
C ASN A 289 4.57 3.79 15.80
N CYS A 290 5.40 2.78 15.51
CA CYS A 290 6.84 2.90 15.33
C CYS A 290 7.25 2.13 14.06
N TYR A 291 7.80 2.87 13.10
CA TYR A 291 8.35 2.39 11.83
C TYR A 291 9.89 2.45 11.80
N MET A 292 10.53 2.49 12.98
CA MET A 292 11.99 2.43 13.09
C MET A 292 12.45 0.99 12.80
N PRO A 293 13.31 0.74 11.79
CA PRO A 293 13.77 -0.61 11.48
C PRO A 293 14.64 -1.18 12.60
N ILE A 294 14.32 -2.40 13.05
CA ILE A 294 15.09 -3.14 14.06
C ILE A 294 15.60 -4.45 13.42
N PRO A 295 16.73 -4.41 12.69
CA PRO A 295 17.37 -5.60 12.11
C PRO A 295 18.00 -6.54 13.14
N PHE A 296 18.09 -7.82 12.80
CA PHE A 296 18.71 -8.88 13.62
C PHE A 296 19.39 -9.92 12.72
N ALA A 297 20.55 -10.42 13.15
CA ALA A 297 21.43 -11.27 12.33
C ALA A 297 21.05 -12.77 12.33
N LYS A 298 20.47 -13.26 13.43
CA LYS A 298 20.18 -14.69 13.65
C LYS A 298 18.83 -14.95 14.28
N SER A 299 18.39 -14.08 15.19
CA SER A 299 17.08 -14.19 15.84
C SER A 299 16.71 -12.91 16.58
N CYS A 300 15.41 -12.76 16.85
CA CYS A 300 14.91 -11.76 17.78
C CYS A 300 13.76 -12.34 18.61
N LYS A 301 13.82 -12.19 19.94
CA LYS A 301 12.68 -12.39 20.83
C LYS A 301 12.28 -11.04 21.41
N VAL A 302 10.99 -10.72 21.33
CA VAL A 302 10.41 -9.50 21.92
C VAL A 302 9.50 -9.91 23.06
N THR A 303 9.72 -9.35 24.25
CA THR A 303 8.90 -9.63 25.44
C THR A 303 8.37 -8.35 26.06
N SER A 304 7.28 -8.47 26.80
CA SER A 304 6.86 -7.48 27.79
C SER A 304 7.28 -7.93 29.17
N ASP A 305 7.53 -6.99 30.10
CA ASP A 305 7.98 -7.26 31.48
C ASP A 305 7.07 -8.24 32.24
N LYS A 306 5.80 -8.34 31.84
CA LYS A 306 4.83 -9.34 32.25
C LYS A 306 3.65 -9.37 31.26
N ALA A 307 2.68 -10.25 31.50
CA ALA A 307 1.42 -10.20 30.79
C ALA A 307 0.61 -8.96 31.20
N HIS A 308 0.26 -8.11 30.22
CA HIS A 308 -0.65 -6.97 30.35
C HIS A 308 -1.84 -7.16 29.41
N ARG A 309 -3.00 -6.63 29.77
CA ARG A 309 -4.12 -6.51 28.82
C ARG A 309 -3.86 -5.35 27.86
N GLN A 310 -3.11 -5.61 26.79
CA GLN A 310 -2.74 -4.63 25.76
C GLN A 310 -2.94 -5.19 24.35
N TYR A 311 -3.27 -4.31 23.41
CA TYR A 311 -3.29 -4.62 21.97
C TYR A 311 -1.90 -4.35 21.39
N TYR A 312 -1.38 -5.21 20.52
CA TYR A 312 -0.11 -4.95 19.85
C TYR A 312 -0.01 -5.65 18.48
N HIS A 313 0.78 -5.04 17.58
CA HIS A 313 1.28 -5.62 16.33
C HIS A 313 2.81 -5.53 16.30
N ILE A 314 3.49 -6.58 15.84
CA ILE A 314 4.93 -6.61 15.53
C ILE A 314 5.07 -7.23 14.13
N GLY A 315 5.17 -6.37 13.12
CA GLY A 315 5.35 -6.73 11.71
C GLY A 315 6.83 -6.78 11.33
N TYR A 316 7.25 -7.86 10.68
CA TYR A 316 8.65 -8.15 10.38
C TYR A 316 8.83 -8.88 9.05
N SER A 317 10.06 -8.86 8.53
CA SER A 317 10.50 -9.74 7.45
C SER A 317 11.64 -10.65 7.92
N LEU A 318 11.68 -11.87 7.40
CA LEU A 318 12.86 -12.73 7.41
C LEU A 318 13.48 -12.75 6.02
N PHE A 319 14.80 -12.83 5.98
CA PHE A 319 15.60 -12.95 4.76
C PHE A 319 16.11 -14.40 4.59
N PRO A 320 16.61 -14.78 3.40
CA PRO A 320 17.33 -16.04 3.21
C PRO A 320 18.41 -16.28 4.28
N LYS A 321 18.60 -17.54 4.69
CA LYS A 321 19.44 -17.90 5.86
C LYS A 321 20.91 -17.51 5.73
N ASP A 322 21.38 -17.28 4.51
CA ASP A 322 22.73 -16.83 4.14
C ASP A 322 22.87 -15.31 4.06
N THR A 323 21.77 -14.55 4.10
CA THR A 323 21.78 -13.08 4.13
C THR A 323 22.44 -12.58 5.41
N ARG A 324 23.56 -11.86 5.24
CA ARG A 324 24.27 -11.23 6.36
C ARG A 324 23.59 -9.93 6.73
N VAL A 325 23.01 -9.87 7.93
CA VAL A 325 22.39 -8.67 8.51
C VAL A 325 23.22 -8.20 9.71
N SER A 326 23.38 -6.89 9.87
CA SER A 326 23.90 -6.28 11.10
C SER A 326 22.77 -6.08 12.10
N THR A 327 22.92 -6.65 13.29
CA THR A 327 21.95 -6.50 14.39
C THR A 327 21.87 -5.05 14.88
N PHE A 328 20.65 -4.62 15.20
CA PHE A 328 20.33 -3.28 15.66
C PHE A 328 21.10 -2.88 16.92
N ARG A 329 21.53 -1.61 16.96
CA ARG A 329 22.20 -0.95 18.09
C ARG A 329 21.75 0.51 18.18
N LEU A 330 21.82 1.08 19.38
CA LEU A 330 21.46 2.48 19.64
C LEU A 330 22.46 3.47 19.04
N GLU A 331 23.74 3.13 19.12
CA GLU A 331 24.83 3.90 18.52
C GLU A 331 24.73 3.84 17.00
N ARG A 332 24.92 4.97 16.33
CA ARG A 332 24.92 5.08 14.86
C ARG A 332 26.21 5.74 14.40
N THR A 333 26.76 5.30 13.27
CA THR A 333 27.89 5.99 12.63
C THR A 333 27.41 7.30 11.99
N PRO A 334 28.30 8.25 11.64
CA PRO A 334 27.91 9.46 10.93
C PRO A 334 27.13 9.19 9.62
N GLU A 335 27.44 8.10 8.93
CA GLU A 335 26.77 7.68 7.70
C GLU A 335 25.36 7.14 7.96
N GLU A 336 25.17 6.37 9.03
CA GLU A 336 23.85 5.88 9.47
C GLU A 336 22.97 7.01 10.04
N GLU A 337 23.57 7.98 10.73
CA GLU A 337 22.91 9.22 11.16
C GLU A 337 22.45 10.04 9.96
N ALA A 338 23.34 10.26 8.99
CA ALA A 338 23.02 10.97 7.76
C ALA A 338 21.92 10.26 6.96
N ALA A 339 21.96 8.93 6.85
CA ALA A 339 20.91 8.14 6.20
C ALA A 339 19.55 8.31 6.89
N LEU A 340 19.49 8.18 8.22
CA LEU A 340 18.24 8.38 8.96
C LEU A 340 17.71 9.82 8.79
N GLN A 341 18.58 10.82 8.85
CA GLN A 341 18.17 12.22 8.69
C GLN A 341 17.66 12.52 7.27
N ARG A 342 18.29 11.97 6.21
CA ARG A 342 17.77 12.07 4.82
C ARG A 342 16.35 11.52 4.74
N VAL A 343 16.15 10.31 5.24
CA VAL A 343 14.88 9.59 5.20
C VAL A 343 13.80 10.35 5.96
N CYS A 344 14.08 10.80 7.18
CA CYS A 344 13.15 11.62 7.96
C CYS A 344 12.81 12.95 7.26
N ASN A 345 13.79 13.60 6.62
CA ASN A 345 13.54 14.84 5.87
C ASN A 345 12.60 14.62 4.67
N VAL A 346 12.80 13.54 3.90
CA VAL A 346 11.92 13.16 2.78
C VAL A 346 10.50 12.88 3.28
N LEU A 347 10.37 12.09 4.33
CA LEU A 347 9.06 11.73 4.90
C LEU A 347 8.33 12.91 5.55
N LEU A 348 9.05 13.95 6.00
CA LEU A 348 8.47 15.22 6.48
C LEU A 348 8.11 16.19 5.34
N GLN A 349 8.40 15.85 4.07
CA GLN A 349 8.06 16.63 2.88
C GLN A 349 7.18 15.83 1.89
N PRO A 350 6.02 15.29 2.33
CA PRO A 350 5.14 14.51 1.47
C PRO A 350 4.53 15.39 0.37
N GLY A 351 4.24 14.78 -0.79
CA GLY A 351 3.85 15.50 -2.01
C GLY A 351 5.00 15.83 -2.95
N VAL A 352 6.23 15.47 -2.58
CA VAL A 352 7.40 15.44 -3.46
C VAL A 352 7.79 13.98 -3.71
N ASP A 353 8.24 13.66 -4.92
CA ASP A 353 8.71 12.34 -5.29
C ASP A 353 10.01 12.00 -4.49
N PRO A 354 10.02 10.95 -3.65
CA PRO A 354 11.17 10.62 -2.80
C PRO A 354 12.42 10.19 -3.57
N GLN A 355 12.26 9.75 -4.82
CA GLN A 355 13.36 9.40 -5.73
C GLN A 355 13.07 10.02 -7.09
N GLY A 356 13.01 11.36 -7.14
CA GLY A 356 12.91 12.09 -8.40
C GLY A 356 14.01 11.66 -9.39
N ALA A 357 13.68 11.66 -10.69
CA ALA A 357 14.59 11.23 -11.75
C ALA A 357 14.76 12.30 -12.82
N ASP A 358 15.99 12.47 -13.29
CA ASP A 358 16.30 13.25 -14.48
C ASP A 358 15.80 12.55 -15.74
N GLY A 359 15.60 13.30 -16.82
CA GLY A 359 15.22 12.75 -18.13
C GLY A 359 13.76 12.30 -18.26
N LEU A 360 12.90 12.58 -17.28
CA LEU A 360 11.46 12.34 -17.38
C LEU A 360 10.85 13.01 -18.61
N GLN A 361 10.21 12.19 -19.45
CA GLN A 361 9.32 12.64 -20.51
C GLN A 361 7.91 12.85 -19.94
N TRP A 362 7.19 13.81 -20.49
CA TRP A 362 5.89 14.23 -19.96
C TRP A 362 4.79 14.13 -21.01
N VAL A 363 3.66 13.56 -20.60
CA VAL A 363 2.38 13.64 -21.31
C VAL A 363 1.40 14.40 -20.43
N GLU A 364 0.69 15.36 -21.01
CA GLU A 364 -0.25 16.22 -20.29
C GLU A 364 -1.48 16.49 -21.16
N LYS A 365 -2.67 16.43 -20.55
CA LYS A 365 -3.95 16.76 -21.20
C LYS A 365 -4.86 17.53 -20.23
N ALA A 366 -5.54 18.53 -20.77
CA ALA A 366 -6.61 19.27 -20.09
C ALA A 366 -7.83 19.26 -21.00
N GLU A 367 -8.84 18.45 -20.66
CA GLU A 367 -9.94 18.07 -21.56
C GLU A 367 -11.27 18.01 -20.82
N SER A 368 -12.37 18.32 -21.50
CA SER A 368 -13.73 18.13 -20.97
C SER A 368 -14.34 16.86 -21.53
N LEU A 369 -14.53 15.85 -20.68
CA LEU A 369 -15.15 14.58 -21.06
C LEU A 369 -16.68 14.70 -20.94
N ALA A 370 -17.39 14.55 -22.06
CA ALA A 370 -18.85 14.43 -22.07
C ALA A 370 -19.33 13.16 -21.32
N PRO A 371 -20.58 13.12 -20.83
CA PRO A 371 -21.18 11.91 -20.27
C PRO A 371 -21.02 10.69 -21.19
N GLY A 372 -20.52 9.58 -20.65
CA GLY A 372 -20.23 8.35 -21.39
C GLY A 372 -18.91 8.36 -22.19
N GLN A 373 -18.23 9.50 -22.33
CA GLN A 373 -17.01 9.60 -23.14
C GLN A 373 -15.84 8.88 -22.47
N SER A 374 -15.12 8.07 -23.27
CA SER A 374 -13.79 7.54 -22.93
C SER A 374 -12.71 8.29 -23.70
N LEU A 375 -11.60 8.62 -23.04
CA LEU A 375 -10.48 9.34 -23.62
C LEU A 375 -9.16 8.67 -23.24
N ALA A 376 -8.33 8.34 -24.24
CA ALA A 376 -6.93 8.01 -23.99
C ALA A 376 -6.15 9.30 -23.64
N VAL A 377 -5.71 9.39 -22.38
CA VAL A 377 -4.97 10.54 -21.85
C VAL A 377 -3.45 10.34 -21.90
N ALA A 378 -2.99 9.09 -21.95
CA ALA A 378 -1.63 8.74 -22.34
C ALA A 378 -1.63 7.45 -23.19
N ASP A 379 -0.70 7.39 -24.15
CA ASP A 379 -0.41 6.18 -24.93
C ASP A 379 1.11 6.14 -25.19
N LEU A 380 1.84 5.51 -24.26
CA LEU A 380 3.29 5.46 -24.21
C LEU A 380 3.79 4.21 -24.94
N LYS A 381 4.89 4.33 -25.70
CA LYS A 381 5.42 3.26 -26.56
C LYS A 381 6.88 2.93 -26.21
N GLY A 382 7.23 1.64 -26.29
CA GLY A 382 8.52 1.11 -25.86
C GLY A 382 8.54 0.76 -24.37
N PRO A 383 9.64 0.18 -23.87
CA PRO A 383 9.81 -0.07 -22.44
C PRO A 383 10.02 1.25 -21.68
N GLY A 384 9.56 1.29 -20.44
CA GLY A 384 9.78 2.42 -19.54
C GLY A 384 8.98 2.35 -18.25
N THR A 385 9.10 3.37 -17.41
CA THR A 385 8.45 3.44 -16.10
C THR A 385 7.73 4.76 -15.92
N ILE A 386 6.41 4.73 -15.69
CA ILE A 386 5.69 5.91 -15.17
C ILE A 386 6.14 6.10 -13.72
N ARG A 387 6.79 7.22 -13.42
CA ARG A 387 7.29 7.53 -12.06
C ARG A 387 6.36 8.47 -11.30
N GLN A 388 5.61 9.28 -12.04
CA GLN A 388 4.75 10.32 -11.50
C GLN A 388 3.46 10.40 -12.30
N LEU A 389 2.31 10.29 -11.63
CA LEU A 389 0.98 10.45 -12.20
C LEU A 389 0.24 11.51 -11.39
N PHE A 390 -0.27 12.52 -12.06
CA PHE A 390 -1.05 13.59 -11.46
C PHE A 390 -2.41 13.71 -12.15
N ALA A 391 -3.44 14.04 -11.38
CA ALA A 391 -4.71 14.46 -11.97
C ALA A 391 -5.52 15.37 -11.06
N LYS A 392 -6.40 16.15 -11.69
CA LYS A 392 -7.45 16.96 -11.05
C LYS A 392 -8.72 16.82 -11.88
N LEU A 393 -9.86 16.73 -11.20
CA LEU A 393 -11.16 16.57 -11.83
C LEU A 393 -12.12 17.63 -11.28
N ALA A 394 -12.85 18.31 -12.15
CA ALA A 394 -13.95 19.19 -11.78
C ALA A 394 -15.20 18.87 -12.60
N SER A 395 -16.34 18.74 -11.95
CA SER A 395 -17.64 18.54 -12.60
C SER A 395 -18.76 19.06 -11.71
N GLN A 396 -19.94 19.29 -12.29
CA GLN A 396 -21.17 19.58 -11.55
C GLN A 396 -21.79 18.31 -10.94
N ASP A 397 -21.30 17.13 -11.33
CA ASP A 397 -21.75 15.85 -10.80
C ASP A 397 -21.49 15.69 -9.30
N ARG A 398 -22.53 15.39 -8.52
CA ARG A 398 -22.34 14.96 -7.13
C ARG A 398 -21.57 13.64 -7.11
N TYR A 399 -20.45 13.63 -6.36
CA TYR A 399 -19.47 12.53 -6.33
C TYR A 399 -18.82 12.24 -7.70
N ALA A 400 -18.57 13.27 -8.52
CA ALA A 400 -17.93 13.14 -9.84
C ALA A 400 -16.66 12.27 -9.84
N ARG A 401 -15.78 12.45 -8.84
CA ARG A 401 -14.55 11.66 -8.69
C ARG A 401 -14.78 10.16 -8.47
N ARG A 402 -15.99 9.75 -8.08
CA ARG A 402 -16.44 8.35 -7.98
C ARG A 402 -17.18 7.84 -9.22
N LYS A 403 -17.43 8.72 -10.20
CA LYS A 403 -18.13 8.46 -11.47
C LYS A 403 -17.21 8.57 -12.70
N VAL A 404 -15.99 9.06 -12.53
CA VAL A 404 -14.97 9.12 -13.57
C VAL A 404 -13.94 8.03 -13.31
N LEU A 405 -13.94 7.01 -14.17
CA LEU A 405 -13.10 5.82 -14.09
C LEU A 405 -11.72 6.07 -14.70
N LEU A 406 -10.65 5.82 -13.95
CA LEU A 406 -9.29 5.68 -14.42
C LEU A 406 -9.01 4.20 -14.74
N GLN A 407 -8.50 3.93 -15.94
CA GLN A 407 -8.01 2.62 -16.35
C GLN A 407 -6.57 2.74 -16.87
N ILE A 408 -5.69 1.81 -16.49
CA ILE A 408 -4.34 1.70 -17.08
C ILE A 408 -4.11 0.27 -17.58
N PHE A 409 -3.66 0.17 -18.83
CA PHE A 409 -3.40 -1.07 -19.55
C PHE A 409 -1.90 -1.13 -19.85
N TRP A 410 -1.26 -2.26 -19.53
CA TRP A 410 0.14 -2.52 -19.82
C TRP A 410 0.28 -3.47 -21.02
N ASP A 411 1.30 -3.25 -21.83
CA ASP A 411 1.85 -4.21 -22.79
C ASP A 411 0.82 -4.86 -23.74
N GLY A 412 -0.14 -4.04 -24.19
CA GLY A 412 -1.18 -4.45 -25.13
C GLY A 412 -2.33 -5.27 -24.52
N ASN A 413 -2.33 -5.51 -23.21
CA ASN A 413 -3.41 -6.26 -22.55
C ASN A 413 -4.77 -5.53 -22.67
N GLU A 414 -5.81 -6.27 -23.03
CA GLU A 414 -7.18 -5.77 -23.12
C GLU A 414 -7.84 -5.57 -21.74
N ILE A 415 -7.34 -6.29 -20.72
CA ILE A 415 -7.77 -6.16 -19.32
C ILE A 415 -6.89 -5.10 -18.65
N PRO A 416 -7.47 -4.04 -18.04
CA PRO A 416 -6.69 -3.01 -17.37
C PRO A 416 -6.10 -3.55 -16.06
N ALA A 417 -4.82 -3.31 -15.80
CA ALA A 417 -4.20 -3.70 -14.53
C ALA A 417 -4.59 -2.74 -13.39
N VAL A 418 -4.79 -1.46 -13.72
CA VAL A 418 -5.38 -0.44 -12.85
C VAL A 418 -6.80 -0.15 -13.32
N GLU A 419 -7.79 -0.25 -12.44
CA GLU A 419 -9.18 0.12 -12.73
C GLU A 419 -9.86 0.62 -11.45
N ALA A 420 -10.07 1.93 -11.36
CA ALA A 420 -10.71 2.59 -10.20
C ALA A 420 -11.28 3.97 -10.56
N PRO A 421 -12.34 4.46 -9.89
CA PRO A 421 -12.69 5.87 -9.95
C PRO A 421 -11.53 6.74 -9.48
N ILE A 422 -11.37 7.90 -10.10
CA ILE A 422 -10.19 8.73 -9.91
C ILE A 422 -10.03 9.24 -8.46
N GLY A 423 -11.11 9.51 -7.73
CA GLY A 423 -11.03 9.89 -6.30
C GLY A 423 -10.54 8.75 -5.43
N ASP A 424 -11.20 7.60 -5.58
CA ASP A 424 -10.87 6.34 -4.90
C ASP A 424 -9.46 5.84 -5.22
N PHE A 425 -8.91 6.14 -6.42
CA PHE A 425 -7.51 5.88 -6.74
C PHE A 425 -6.57 6.70 -5.87
N PHE A 426 -6.80 8.01 -5.74
CA PHE A 426 -5.95 8.93 -4.96
C PHE A 426 -6.28 8.98 -3.45
N GLY A 427 -6.85 7.92 -2.86
CA GLY A 427 -6.99 7.81 -1.39
C GLY A 427 -8.13 8.61 -0.74
N GLU A 428 -9.03 9.25 -1.50
CA GLU A 428 -10.13 10.04 -0.93
C GLU A 428 -11.37 9.97 -1.83
N ALA A 429 -12.37 9.22 -1.38
CA ALA A 429 -13.57 8.93 -2.13
C ALA A 429 -14.65 10.02 -2.03
N TRP A 430 -14.69 10.82 -0.97
CA TRP A 430 -15.92 11.48 -0.53
C TRP A 430 -15.96 13.00 -0.66
N GLN A 431 -14.93 13.68 -0.16
CA GLN A 431 -14.98 15.13 0.14
C GLN A 431 -13.84 15.94 -0.49
N GLU A 432 -12.92 15.28 -1.21
CA GLU A 432 -11.75 15.93 -1.83
C GLU A 432 -10.77 16.59 -0.85
N ASN A 433 -10.83 16.20 0.43
CA ASN A 433 -9.97 16.69 1.49
C ASN A 433 -8.48 16.56 1.11
N PRO A 434 -7.70 17.66 1.11
CA PRO A 434 -6.26 17.61 0.91
C PRO A 434 -5.59 16.75 1.99
N TYR A 435 -4.77 15.80 1.56
CA TYR A 435 -3.92 14.99 2.44
C TYR A 435 -2.63 14.64 1.70
N LYS A 436 -1.52 14.53 2.43
CA LYS A 436 -0.22 14.25 1.83
C LYS A 436 0.43 13.07 2.55
N SER A 437 0.75 12.02 1.80
CA SER A 437 1.51 10.85 2.26
C SER A 437 2.67 10.55 1.29
N LEU A 438 3.49 9.53 1.56
CA LEU A 438 4.70 9.28 0.76
C LEU A 438 4.40 8.95 -0.72
N PRO A 439 3.67 7.87 -1.07
CA PRO A 439 3.50 7.49 -2.47
C PRO A 439 2.33 8.19 -3.16
N MET A 440 1.39 8.79 -2.42
CA MET A 440 0.12 9.28 -3.00
C MET A 440 -0.55 10.35 -2.14
N GLY A 441 -1.37 11.21 -2.75
CA GLY A 441 -2.20 12.15 -2.01
C GLY A 441 -2.95 13.17 -2.86
N ILE A 442 -3.58 14.10 -2.16
CA ILE A 442 -4.26 15.27 -2.71
C ILE A 442 -3.44 16.51 -2.36
N GLY A 443 -2.72 17.02 -3.35
CA GLY A 443 -2.04 18.30 -3.26
C GLY A 443 -3.01 19.48 -3.40
N ASP A 444 -2.50 20.69 -3.17
CA ASP A 444 -3.30 21.92 -3.23
C ASP A 444 -3.77 22.26 -4.65
N ASP A 445 -3.06 21.76 -5.67
CA ASP A 445 -3.47 21.84 -7.07
C ASP A 445 -3.86 20.46 -7.65
N LEU A 446 -2.90 19.55 -7.83
CA LEU A 446 -3.16 18.22 -8.39
C LEU A 446 -3.14 17.13 -7.30
N ASN A 447 -3.97 16.10 -7.47
CA ASN A 447 -3.72 14.81 -6.82
C ASN A 447 -2.43 14.23 -7.43
N TYR A 448 -1.63 13.51 -6.63
CA TYR A 448 -0.35 12.95 -7.05
C TYR A 448 -0.21 11.48 -6.67
N CYS A 449 0.52 10.73 -7.48
CA CYS A 449 0.87 9.33 -7.28
C CYS A 449 2.30 9.10 -7.79
N PHE A 450 3.19 8.59 -6.94
CA PHE A 450 4.61 8.35 -7.19
C PHE A 450 4.94 6.84 -7.26
N TRP A 451 3.94 5.96 -7.23
CA TRP A 451 4.12 4.54 -7.51
C TRP A 451 4.76 4.33 -8.89
N ARG A 452 5.77 3.46 -8.93
CA ARG A 452 6.68 3.27 -10.07
C ARG A 452 6.14 2.21 -11.02
N MET A 453 5.44 2.59 -12.08
CA MET A 453 4.73 1.66 -12.94
C MET A 453 5.56 1.31 -14.19
N PRO A 454 6.40 0.25 -14.18
CA PRO A 454 7.13 -0.20 -15.35
C PRO A 454 6.19 -0.93 -16.33
N PHE A 455 6.58 -0.93 -17.59
CA PHE A 455 5.92 -1.62 -18.70
C PHE A 455 6.96 -1.97 -19.77
N HIS A 456 6.83 -3.12 -20.42
CA HIS A 456 7.86 -3.66 -21.32
C HIS A 456 7.71 -3.23 -22.78
N GLN A 457 6.52 -2.81 -23.20
CA GLN A 457 6.15 -2.53 -24.59
C GLN A 457 5.29 -1.28 -24.74
N SER A 458 4.31 -1.08 -23.86
CA SER A 458 3.44 0.11 -23.88
C SER A 458 2.65 0.33 -22.60
N ALA A 459 2.25 1.58 -22.37
CA ALA A 459 1.32 1.94 -21.31
C ALA A 459 0.21 2.84 -21.87
N ARG A 460 -1.03 2.40 -21.76
CA ARG A 460 -2.20 3.17 -22.20
C ARG A 460 -3.04 3.57 -20.99
N VAL A 461 -3.21 4.86 -20.76
CA VAL A 461 -4.05 5.41 -19.70
C VAL A 461 -5.34 5.94 -20.33
N VAL A 462 -6.48 5.41 -19.88
CA VAL A 462 -7.81 5.81 -20.34
C VAL A 462 -8.59 6.37 -19.16
N VAL A 463 -9.29 7.47 -19.38
CA VAL A 463 -10.27 8.00 -18.42
C VAL A 463 -11.64 8.00 -19.08
N THR A 464 -12.65 7.48 -18.37
CA THR A 464 -14.04 7.42 -18.83
C THR A 464 -14.94 8.20 -17.88
N ASN A 465 -15.65 9.19 -18.39
CA ASN A 465 -16.71 9.86 -17.64
C ASN A 465 -17.99 9.03 -17.70
N GLN A 466 -18.46 8.53 -16.55
CA GLN A 466 -19.72 7.81 -16.42
C GLN A 466 -20.70 8.55 -15.50
N GLY A 467 -20.48 9.85 -15.29
CA GLY A 467 -21.46 10.77 -14.73
C GLY A 467 -22.52 11.20 -15.75
N GLU A 468 -23.38 12.10 -15.31
CA GLU A 468 -24.47 12.71 -16.09
C GLU A 468 -24.09 14.12 -16.60
N HIS A 469 -23.02 14.72 -16.05
CA HIS A 469 -22.49 16.03 -16.44
C HIS A 469 -21.09 15.92 -17.08
N PRO A 470 -20.66 16.91 -17.89
CA PRO A 470 -19.28 17.00 -18.35
C PRO A 470 -18.28 17.02 -17.19
N ALA A 471 -17.14 16.35 -17.37
CA ALA A 471 -16.08 16.27 -16.37
C ALA A 471 -14.78 16.84 -16.94
N ASN A 472 -14.34 17.96 -16.40
CA ASN A 472 -13.10 18.62 -16.78
C ASN A 472 -11.94 17.93 -16.06
N LEU A 473 -11.10 17.25 -16.83
CA LEU A 473 -9.93 16.53 -16.37
C LEU A 473 -8.66 17.29 -16.76
N HIS A 474 -7.80 17.53 -15.78
CA HIS A 474 -6.39 17.80 -16.01
C HIS A 474 -5.61 16.55 -15.59
N PHE A 475 -4.87 15.96 -16.51
CA PHE A 475 -4.07 14.75 -16.31
C PHE A 475 -2.63 15.01 -16.77
N LYS A 476 -1.66 14.52 -16.00
CA LYS A 476 -0.24 14.63 -16.32
C LYS A 476 0.51 13.37 -15.88
N ALA A 477 1.35 12.80 -16.74
CA ALA A 477 2.21 11.66 -16.42
C ALA A 477 3.66 11.96 -16.78
N GLY A 478 4.55 11.80 -15.81
CA GLY A 478 6.00 11.80 -15.97
C GLY A 478 6.51 10.36 -16.02
N TRP A 479 7.16 9.99 -17.12
CA TRP A 479 7.69 8.64 -17.33
C TRP A 479 9.14 8.67 -17.83
N LEU A 480 9.89 7.64 -17.49
CA LEU A 480 11.28 7.44 -17.93
C LEU A 480 11.28 6.31 -18.98
N PRO A 481 11.54 6.59 -20.26
CA PRO A 481 11.73 5.56 -21.28
C PRO A 481 13.08 4.86 -21.10
N GLY A 482 13.14 3.55 -21.38
CA GLY A 482 14.39 2.79 -21.37
C GLY A 482 14.24 1.38 -20.81
N ASP A 483 15.38 0.69 -20.70
CA ASP A 483 15.43 -0.68 -20.19
C ASP A 483 14.98 -0.77 -18.72
N LEU A 484 14.25 -1.83 -18.41
CA LEU A 484 13.75 -2.09 -17.06
C LEU A 484 14.77 -2.89 -16.24
N PRO A 485 14.81 -2.72 -14.91
CA PRO A 485 15.59 -3.58 -14.04
C PRO A 485 15.12 -5.05 -14.15
N ALA A 486 16.06 -5.97 -13.93
CA ALA A 486 15.74 -7.39 -13.91
C ALA A 486 14.67 -7.70 -12.84
N GLY A 487 13.63 -8.44 -13.24
CA GLY A 487 12.51 -8.76 -12.36
C GLY A 487 11.52 -7.60 -12.13
N ALA A 488 11.48 -6.57 -12.98
CA ALA A 488 10.43 -5.55 -12.96
C ALA A 488 9.02 -6.16 -12.97
N THR A 489 8.09 -5.54 -12.23
CA THR A 489 6.72 -6.04 -12.00
C THR A 489 5.67 -4.99 -12.37
N LEU A 490 4.52 -5.42 -12.88
CA LEU A 490 3.47 -4.51 -13.35
C LEU A 490 2.60 -4.00 -12.21
N PHE A 491 2.27 -2.70 -12.20
CA PHE A 491 1.40 -2.10 -11.19
C PHE A 491 -0.05 -2.57 -11.35
N HIS A 492 -0.66 -3.00 -10.26
CA HIS A 492 -2.07 -3.36 -10.20
C HIS A 492 -2.78 -2.59 -9.09
N ALA A 493 -3.92 -2.00 -9.44
CA ALA A 493 -4.75 -1.22 -8.53
C ALA A 493 -6.21 -1.39 -8.96
N ARG A 494 -6.93 -2.31 -8.34
CA ARG A 494 -8.34 -2.56 -8.66
C ARG A 494 -9.27 -1.82 -7.72
N TRP A 495 -10.55 -1.82 -8.09
CA TRP A 495 -11.69 -1.27 -7.37
C TRP A 495 -12.87 -2.25 -7.38
N ARG A 496 -13.58 -2.40 -6.27
CA ARG A 496 -14.87 -3.10 -6.19
C ARG A 496 -15.78 -2.41 -5.19
N ARG A 497 -17.04 -2.80 -5.21
CA ARG A 497 -18.04 -2.31 -4.27
C ARG A 497 -19.07 -3.37 -3.96
N ASP A 498 -19.35 -3.54 -2.66
CA ASP A 498 -20.46 -4.36 -2.20
C ASP A 498 -21.50 -3.49 -1.49
N ILE A 499 -22.75 -3.66 -1.91
CA ILE A 499 -23.90 -2.96 -1.32
C ILE A 499 -24.24 -3.54 0.04
N SER A 500 -24.17 -4.88 0.09
CA SER A 500 -24.69 -5.72 1.15
C SER A 500 -23.92 -7.03 1.16
N SER A 501 -22.71 -7.00 1.72
CA SER A 501 -21.96 -8.23 1.95
C SER A 501 -22.33 -8.83 3.30
N SER A 502 -22.63 -10.13 3.27
CA SER A 502 -22.68 -11.01 4.44
C SER A 502 -21.42 -11.87 4.55
N GLU A 503 -20.41 -11.64 3.71
CA GLU A 503 -19.10 -12.27 3.87
C GLU A 503 -18.45 -11.70 5.14
N PHE A 504 -18.09 -12.58 6.06
CA PHE A 504 -17.45 -12.21 7.31
C PHE A 504 -15.98 -11.83 7.07
N ASP A 505 -15.13 -12.75 6.63
CA ASP A 505 -13.81 -12.43 6.07
C ASP A 505 -13.98 -11.77 4.69
N TYR A 506 -14.26 -10.48 4.71
CA TYR A 506 -14.58 -9.70 3.53
C TYR A 506 -13.30 -9.45 2.70
N PRO A 507 -13.21 -9.89 1.43
CA PRO A 507 -11.97 -9.79 0.67
C PRO A 507 -11.57 -8.35 0.33
N ILE A 508 -10.30 -8.05 0.55
CA ILE A 508 -9.59 -6.82 0.17
C ILE A 508 -8.73 -7.12 -1.06
N LEU A 509 -8.13 -8.31 -1.11
CA LEU A 509 -7.35 -8.81 -2.23
C LEU A 509 -7.47 -10.34 -2.32
N ASP A 510 -7.41 -10.86 -3.53
CA ASP A 510 -7.41 -12.29 -3.84
C ASP A 510 -6.70 -12.42 -5.18
N CYS A 511 -5.42 -12.80 -5.17
CA CYS A 511 -4.62 -12.95 -6.40
C CYS A 511 -3.68 -14.17 -6.43
N THR A 512 -3.29 -14.58 -7.64
CA THR A 512 -2.16 -15.48 -7.89
C THR A 512 -1.15 -14.84 -8.83
N GLY A 513 0.07 -15.37 -8.83
CA GLY A 513 1.24 -14.80 -9.49
C GLY A 513 2.35 -14.53 -8.46
N SER A 514 3.48 -13.98 -8.92
CA SER A 514 4.56 -13.55 -8.05
C SER A 514 4.56 -12.02 -7.95
N GLY A 515 4.73 -11.48 -6.75
CA GLY A 515 4.44 -10.07 -6.50
C GLY A 515 4.67 -9.61 -5.07
N ARG A 516 4.08 -8.46 -4.73
CA ARG A 516 4.06 -7.91 -3.36
C ARG A 516 2.86 -6.99 -3.12
N LEU A 517 2.31 -7.00 -1.90
CA LEU A 517 1.35 -5.98 -1.42
C LEU A 517 2.12 -4.72 -1.01
N VAL A 518 1.65 -3.56 -1.48
CA VAL A 518 2.25 -2.25 -1.13
C VAL A 518 1.25 -1.25 -0.53
N GLY A 519 -0.02 -1.63 -0.41
CA GLY A 519 -0.98 -0.82 0.33
C GLY A 519 -2.44 -1.18 0.13
N ALA A 520 -3.27 -0.59 0.98
CA ALA A 520 -4.72 -0.66 0.91
C ALA A 520 -5.34 0.67 1.38
N VAL A 521 -6.51 1.00 0.84
CA VAL A 521 -7.34 2.12 1.28
C VAL A 521 -8.78 1.65 1.46
N LEU A 522 -9.43 2.10 2.53
CA LEU A 522 -10.78 1.69 2.95
C LEU A 522 -11.72 2.89 2.95
N TYR A 523 -12.90 2.76 2.33
CA TYR A 523 -13.86 3.87 2.24
C TYR A 523 -15.22 3.61 2.93
N PRO A 524 -15.29 3.38 4.26
CA PRO A 524 -16.56 3.08 4.94
C PRO A 524 -17.67 4.11 4.63
N ASP A 525 -18.91 3.68 4.39
CA ASP A 525 -20.11 4.53 4.26
C ASP A 525 -21.16 4.13 5.30
N ASN A 526 -20.82 4.14 6.59
CA ASN A 526 -21.68 3.51 7.61
C ASN A 526 -23.01 4.26 7.82
N LEU A 527 -24.06 3.71 7.18
CA LEU A 527 -25.43 4.22 7.20
C LEU A 527 -26.26 3.76 8.40
N VAL A 528 -25.91 2.63 9.04
CA VAL A 528 -26.69 2.07 10.16
C VAL A 528 -26.28 2.70 11.50
N GLY A 529 -25.04 3.18 11.60
CA GLY A 529 -24.43 3.58 12.85
C GLY A 529 -23.66 2.44 13.50
N GLY A 530 -23.41 2.53 14.81
CA GLY A 530 -22.44 1.66 15.49
C GLY A 530 -20.98 1.90 15.08
N TRP A 531 -20.06 1.23 15.75
CA TRP A 531 -18.66 1.21 15.37
C TRP A 531 -18.42 0.05 14.39
N TRP A 532 -17.79 0.33 13.25
CA TRP A 532 -17.69 -0.60 12.11
C TRP A 532 -16.33 -1.30 12.00
N GLY A 533 -15.32 -0.83 12.76
CA GLY A 533 -13.93 -1.18 12.51
C GLY A 533 -13.32 -2.12 13.55
N GLU A 534 -14.11 -2.90 14.27
CA GLU A 534 -13.56 -3.96 15.15
C GLU A 534 -12.89 -5.09 14.37
N GLY A 535 -13.20 -5.24 13.07
CA GLY A 535 -12.84 -6.44 12.33
C GLY A 535 -11.36 -6.57 11.98
N ASP A 536 -10.80 -7.75 12.21
CA ASP A 536 -9.37 -8.04 12.00
C ASP A 536 -8.96 -8.12 10.53
N GLU A 537 -7.75 -7.63 10.20
CA GLU A 537 -7.09 -8.02 8.96
C GLU A 537 -6.63 -9.48 9.03
N LYS A 538 -6.79 -10.22 7.92
CA LYS A 538 -6.17 -11.52 7.72
C LYS A 538 -5.49 -11.58 6.36
N ILE A 539 -4.18 -11.79 6.34
CA ILE A 539 -3.40 -11.86 5.10
C ILE A 539 -2.72 -13.23 5.00
N TYR A 540 -3.07 -13.96 3.94
CA TYR A 540 -2.61 -15.30 3.61
C TYR A 540 -1.68 -15.22 2.41
N VAL A 541 -0.44 -15.65 2.58
CA VAL A 541 0.60 -15.73 1.55
C VAL A 541 0.74 -17.16 1.03
N ASP A 542 0.87 -17.32 -0.29
CA ASP A 542 1.22 -18.56 -0.99
C ASP A 542 0.39 -19.80 -0.59
N GLY A 543 -0.92 -19.60 -0.41
CA GLY A 543 -1.88 -20.67 -0.15
C GLY A 543 -1.90 -21.18 1.30
N GLU A 544 -1.27 -20.47 2.24
CA GLU A 544 -1.28 -20.85 3.65
C GLU A 544 -2.72 -20.90 4.23
N LYS A 545 -2.93 -21.84 5.16
CA LYS A 545 -4.23 -22.08 5.80
C LYS A 545 -4.47 -21.23 7.05
N PHE A 546 -3.41 -20.75 7.69
CA PHE A 546 -3.50 -19.78 8.79
C PHE A 546 -2.73 -18.53 8.37
N PRO A 547 -3.29 -17.32 8.51
CA PRO A 547 -2.71 -16.14 7.89
C PRO A 547 -1.41 -15.71 8.59
N SER A 548 -0.39 -15.38 7.80
CA SER A 548 0.87 -14.82 8.30
C SER A 548 0.72 -13.40 8.88
N PHE A 549 -0.42 -12.74 8.64
CA PHE A 549 -0.86 -11.54 9.36
C PHE A 549 -2.27 -11.75 9.92
N PHE A 550 -2.42 -11.68 11.24
CA PHE A 550 -3.72 -11.64 11.93
C PHE A 550 -3.78 -10.32 12.71
N GLY A 551 -4.87 -9.58 12.56
CA GLY A 551 -5.09 -8.26 13.13
C GLY A 551 -5.45 -8.21 14.62
N THR A 552 -5.93 -7.04 15.03
CA THR A 552 -6.68 -6.80 16.28
C THR A 552 -7.83 -5.79 16.14
N GLY A 553 -8.12 -5.34 14.91
CA GLY A 553 -9.05 -4.28 14.58
C GLY A 553 -8.75 -3.59 13.24
N SER A 554 -9.79 -3.10 12.55
CA SER A 554 -9.62 -2.38 11.29
C SER A 554 -8.98 -1.01 11.52
N GLU A 555 -9.28 -0.30 12.61
CA GLU A 555 -8.57 0.95 12.89
C GLU A 555 -7.10 0.71 13.28
N ASP A 556 -6.83 -0.42 13.92
CA ASP A 556 -5.50 -0.85 14.36
C ASP A 556 -4.59 -1.17 13.16
N TYR A 557 -5.15 -1.81 12.12
CA TYR A 557 -4.52 -1.96 10.81
C TYR A 557 -4.16 -0.61 10.18
N PHE A 558 -5.09 0.36 10.19
CA PHE A 558 -4.87 1.72 9.69
C PHE A 558 -4.09 2.64 10.66
N GLY A 559 -3.66 2.11 11.81
CA GLY A 559 -2.74 2.77 12.74
C GLY A 559 -3.36 3.78 13.70
N ASP A 560 -4.69 3.84 13.83
CA ASP A 560 -5.34 4.50 14.97
C ASP A 560 -5.62 3.45 16.08
N ALA A 561 -6.54 3.75 17.00
CA ALA A 561 -7.13 2.85 17.99
C ALA A 561 -8.34 3.53 18.65
N TRP A 562 -9.32 2.75 19.12
CA TRP A 562 -10.54 3.24 19.79
C TRP A 562 -11.34 4.17 18.87
N GLY A 563 -11.55 3.72 17.63
CA GLY A 563 -12.10 4.50 16.53
C GLY A 563 -11.08 5.37 15.78
N ILE A 564 -11.51 5.92 14.64
CA ILE A 564 -10.68 6.69 13.70
C ILE A 564 -10.77 8.22 13.95
N ARG A 565 -9.62 8.91 13.89
CA ARG A 565 -9.49 10.38 13.83
C ARG A 565 -9.08 10.80 12.42
N ASP A 566 -9.15 12.11 12.16
CA ASP A 566 -8.61 12.74 10.95
C ASP A 566 -7.12 13.03 11.17
N PHE A 567 -6.25 12.45 10.33
CA PHE A 567 -4.81 12.65 10.35
C PHE A 567 -4.15 12.10 9.08
N ALA A 568 -2.99 12.63 8.73
CA ALA A 568 -2.16 12.13 7.64
C ALA A 568 -0.71 11.92 8.09
N ASN A 569 -0.26 10.67 8.09
CA ASN A 569 1.16 10.31 8.23
C ASN A 569 1.69 9.74 6.89
N PRO A 570 3.03 9.64 6.71
CA PRO A 570 3.62 9.20 5.44
C PRO A 570 3.18 7.80 4.96
N TYR A 571 2.87 6.90 5.89
CA TYR A 571 2.49 5.51 5.61
C TYR A 571 1.05 5.13 5.97
N HIS A 572 0.34 5.94 6.76
CA HIS A 572 -1.00 5.60 7.23
C HIS A 572 -1.78 6.86 7.59
N GLY A 573 -3.11 6.79 7.56
CA GLY A 573 -3.94 7.92 7.93
C GLY A 573 -5.40 7.79 7.54
N CYS A 574 -6.12 8.86 7.81
CA CYS A 574 -7.52 9.04 7.47
C CYS A 574 -7.74 10.48 6.98
N SER A 575 -7.93 10.64 5.67
CA SER A 575 -8.13 11.93 4.99
C SER A 575 -9.53 12.51 5.16
N SER A 576 -10.50 11.68 5.57
CA SER A 576 -11.84 12.12 5.97
C SER A 576 -12.35 11.20 7.07
N LYS A 577 -12.50 11.70 8.30
CA LYS A 577 -13.01 10.91 9.45
C LYS A 577 -14.53 10.74 9.49
N GLY A 578 -15.27 11.41 8.61
CA GLY A 578 -16.73 11.46 8.62
C GLY A 578 -17.33 12.17 9.85
N ASP A 579 -18.65 12.12 9.98
CA ASP A 579 -19.36 12.55 11.19
C ASP A 579 -20.06 11.32 11.82
N TRP A 580 -19.74 11.06 13.09
CA TRP A 580 -20.30 9.96 13.88
C TRP A 580 -21.81 10.11 14.08
N GLU A 581 -22.34 11.33 14.07
CA GLU A 581 -23.78 11.58 14.22
C GLU A 581 -24.51 11.62 12.87
N LYS A 582 -23.81 11.89 11.76
CA LYS A 582 -24.41 12.07 10.42
C LYS A 582 -23.52 11.54 9.30
N VAL A 583 -23.91 10.42 8.68
CA VAL A 583 -23.23 9.83 7.50
C VAL A 583 -21.75 9.57 7.77
N ARG A 584 -21.47 8.37 8.30
CA ARG A 584 -20.15 7.95 8.81
C ARG A 584 -19.22 7.53 7.67
N ARG A 585 -18.89 8.49 6.81
CA ARG A 585 -18.03 8.31 5.63
C ARG A 585 -16.58 8.51 5.97
N GLN A 586 -15.80 7.46 5.83
CA GLN A 586 -14.37 7.48 6.09
C GLN A 586 -13.54 7.24 4.83
N SER A 587 -12.35 7.83 4.79
CA SER A 587 -11.31 7.55 3.79
C SER A 587 -10.04 7.22 4.56
N LEU A 588 -9.60 5.96 4.50
CA LEU A 588 -8.47 5.42 5.25
C LEU A 588 -7.39 4.95 4.28
N TYR A 589 -6.12 5.05 4.65
CA TYR A 589 -5.03 4.48 3.87
C TYR A 589 -3.94 3.87 4.76
N ARG A 590 -3.32 2.79 4.27
CA ARG A 590 -2.04 2.25 4.74
C ARG A 590 -1.19 1.84 3.56
N TRP A 591 0.06 2.30 3.54
CA TRP A 591 1.08 1.95 2.57
C TRP A 591 2.11 1.04 3.23
N HIS A 592 2.32 -0.12 2.62
CA HIS A 592 3.35 -1.06 2.99
C HIS A 592 4.61 -0.74 2.19
N ILE A 593 5.55 0.01 2.78
CA ILE A 593 6.72 0.56 2.06
C ILE A 593 7.97 -0.28 2.34
N ALA A 594 8.39 -0.35 3.60
CA ALA A 594 9.46 -1.24 4.03
C ALA A 594 8.90 -2.57 4.58
N ASP A 595 7.68 -2.53 5.13
CA ASP A 595 6.84 -3.65 5.56
C ASP A 595 5.99 -4.24 4.42
N ASP A 596 6.51 -4.25 3.19
CA ASP A 596 5.87 -4.90 2.04
C ASP A 596 5.73 -6.41 2.22
N ILE A 597 4.65 -6.97 1.67
CA ILE A 597 4.31 -8.39 1.81
C ILE A 597 4.56 -9.08 0.47
N PRO A 598 5.77 -9.64 0.23
CA PRO A 598 6.05 -10.42 -0.97
C PRO A 598 5.30 -11.75 -0.97
N PHE A 599 4.96 -12.22 -2.16
CA PHE A 599 4.32 -13.51 -2.40
C PHE A 599 4.85 -14.12 -3.71
N ALA A 600 5.06 -15.44 -3.75
CA ALA A 600 5.61 -16.12 -4.92
C ALA A 600 4.53 -16.76 -5.82
N GLN A 601 3.38 -17.10 -5.25
CA GLN A 601 2.30 -17.85 -5.90
C GLN A 601 0.93 -17.20 -5.73
N SER A 602 0.61 -16.66 -4.55
CA SER A 602 -0.71 -16.07 -4.29
C SER A 602 -0.75 -15.19 -3.05
N LEU A 603 -1.70 -14.26 -3.03
CA LEU A 603 -1.99 -13.43 -1.87
C LEU A 603 -3.49 -13.26 -1.70
N ARG A 604 -4.01 -13.61 -0.53
CA ARG A 604 -5.38 -13.27 -0.13
C ARG A 604 -5.32 -12.36 1.08
N PHE A 605 -5.94 -11.20 1.00
CA PHE A 605 -6.11 -10.25 2.11
C PHE A 605 -7.62 -10.12 2.33
N THR A 606 -8.10 -10.42 3.54
CA THR A 606 -9.46 -10.16 4.00
C THR A 606 -9.44 -9.19 5.20
N MET A 607 -10.53 -8.46 5.40
CA MET A 607 -10.82 -7.72 6.63
C MET A 607 -12.13 -8.26 7.18
N GLU A 608 -12.28 -8.47 8.48
CA GLU A 608 -13.58 -8.91 8.99
C GLU A 608 -14.64 -7.83 8.87
N ASN A 609 -15.85 -8.25 8.52
CA ASN A 609 -17.05 -7.45 8.51
C ASN A 609 -17.71 -7.47 9.90
N TYR A 610 -16.96 -6.97 10.89
CA TYR A 610 -17.33 -6.98 12.31
C TYR A 610 -17.71 -5.58 12.79
N ALA A 611 -18.77 -5.48 13.59
CA ALA A 611 -19.16 -4.22 14.22
C ALA A 611 -19.49 -4.40 15.70
N ALA A 612 -18.95 -3.50 16.53
CA ALA A 612 -19.25 -3.51 17.96
C ALA A 612 -20.74 -3.20 18.20
N HIS A 613 -21.34 -4.00 19.09
CA HIS A 613 -22.73 -3.95 19.55
C HIS A 613 -23.75 -4.61 18.59
N HIS A 614 -24.38 -5.75 18.90
CA HIS A 614 -24.64 -6.37 20.22
C HIS A 614 -25.38 -5.47 21.23
N ALA A 615 -25.98 -4.35 20.78
CA ALA A 615 -26.89 -3.50 21.56
C ALA A 615 -28.34 -3.60 21.03
N GLY A 616 -28.92 -4.80 21.08
CA GLY A 616 -30.36 -5.00 20.87
C GLY A 616 -30.85 -5.09 19.42
N LEU A 617 -29.97 -5.08 18.42
CA LEU A 617 -30.36 -5.51 17.07
C LEU A 617 -30.67 -7.02 17.05
N PRO A 618 -31.73 -7.48 16.35
CA PRO A 618 -32.00 -8.90 16.18
C PRO A 618 -30.79 -9.65 15.60
N LYS A 619 -30.59 -10.92 15.99
CA LYS A 619 -29.50 -11.81 15.53
C LYS A 619 -29.41 -12.03 14.01
N ASN A 620 -30.32 -11.44 13.24
CA ASN A 620 -30.51 -11.61 11.81
C ASN A 620 -30.08 -10.35 11.02
N ILE A 621 -29.49 -9.35 11.70
CA ILE A 621 -28.96 -8.12 11.09
C ILE A 621 -27.44 -8.14 11.24
N SER A 622 -26.75 -8.39 10.12
CA SER A 622 -25.30 -8.33 10.02
C SER A 622 -24.77 -6.90 10.20
N ALA A 623 -23.47 -6.78 10.48
CA ALA A 623 -22.76 -5.52 10.68
C ALA A 623 -23.01 -4.48 9.57
N PRO A 624 -22.79 -3.17 9.85
CA PRO A 624 -22.88 -2.11 8.85
C PRO A 624 -21.75 -2.29 7.85
N TRP A 625 -22.09 -3.01 6.78
CA TRP A 625 -21.51 -3.16 5.44
C TRP A 625 -20.00 -2.92 5.29
N LEU A 626 -19.30 -3.68 4.45
CA LEU A 626 -17.90 -3.36 4.13
C LEU A 626 -17.60 -3.37 2.63
N THR A 627 -16.43 -2.78 2.38
CA THR A 627 -15.94 -2.03 1.23
C THR A 627 -14.80 -2.83 0.61
N GLY A 628 -14.63 -3.03 -0.72
CA GLY A 628 -13.68 -4.11 -1.16
C GLY A 628 -12.96 -4.06 -2.49
N ILE A 629 -12.00 -4.99 -2.62
CA ILE A 629 -11.41 -5.40 -3.90
C ILE A 629 -11.30 -6.89 -4.09
N ARG A 630 -11.35 -7.23 -5.37
CA ARG A 630 -10.86 -8.49 -5.88
C ARG A 630 -9.96 -8.17 -7.06
N LEU A 631 -8.80 -8.81 -7.16
CA LEU A 631 -8.07 -8.87 -8.42
C LEU A 631 -8.74 -9.96 -9.27
N PRO A 632 -9.01 -9.73 -10.56
CA PRO A 632 -9.15 -10.86 -11.46
C PRO A 632 -7.77 -11.51 -11.61
N VAL A 633 -7.66 -12.73 -11.10
CA VAL A 633 -6.59 -13.63 -11.46
C VAL A 633 -6.89 -14.22 -12.83
N GLU A 634 -6.02 -13.98 -13.80
CA GLU A 634 -6.03 -14.82 -14.99
C GLU A 634 -5.47 -16.21 -14.67
N ARG A 635 -6.37 -17.13 -14.33
CA ARG A 635 -6.26 -18.47 -14.92
C ARG A 635 -6.79 -18.39 -16.34
N ILE A 636 -5.90 -18.37 -17.34
CA ILE A 636 -6.28 -18.72 -18.71
C ILE A 636 -6.50 -20.24 -18.78
N SER A 637 -7.66 -20.66 -18.29
CA SER A 637 -8.30 -21.94 -18.64
C SER A 637 -9.80 -21.78 -18.45
N SER A 638 -10.56 -21.87 -19.54
CA SER A 638 -12.00 -21.64 -19.59
C SER A 638 -12.82 -22.75 -18.90
N SER A 639 -12.91 -22.72 -17.57
CA SER A 639 -14.02 -23.31 -16.79
C SER A 639 -13.95 -22.96 -15.31
N LEU A 640 -15.13 -22.95 -14.66
CA LEU A 640 -15.34 -22.84 -13.20
C LEU A 640 -15.17 -21.45 -12.55
N PHE A 641 -16.07 -20.53 -12.87
CA PHE A 641 -16.52 -19.52 -11.89
C PHE A 641 -17.45 -20.18 -10.85
N ARG A 642 -17.22 -19.93 -9.56
CA ARG A 642 -18.19 -20.20 -8.48
C ARG A 642 -18.74 -18.88 -7.91
N SER A 643 -19.98 -18.95 -7.45
CA SER A 643 -20.95 -17.84 -7.34
C SER A 643 -21.05 -17.16 -5.97
N ALA A 644 -21.47 -15.89 -5.97
CA ALA A 644 -22.08 -15.20 -4.83
C ALA A 644 -23.23 -14.27 -5.29
N SER A 645 -23.95 -13.64 -4.34
CA SER A 645 -25.40 -13.39 -4.38
C SER A 645 -25.94 -12.14 -5.11
N GLU A 646 -27.24 -12.17 -5.40
CA GLU A 646 -28.05 -11.08 -5.99
C GLU A 646 -27.92 -9.73 -5.24
N SER A 647 -27.48 -8.68 -5.94
CA SER A 647 -27.54 -7.29 -5.45
C SER A 647 -28.55 -6.46 -6.26
N ARG A 648 -29.23 -5.51 -5.61
CA ARG A 648 -30.22 -4.62 -6.27
C ARG A 648 -29.65 -3.22 -6.49
N ARG A 649 -30.03 -2.62 -7.62
CA ARG A 649 -29.58 -1.34 -8.20
C ARG A 649 -29.51 -0.15 -7.23
N ASP A 650 -28.35 0.51 -7.15
CA ASP A 650 -28.18 1.87 -6.60
C ASP A 650 -28.42 2.91 -7.72
N PRO A 651 -29.41 3.83 -7.61
CA PRO A 651 -29.61 4.87 -8.61
C PRO A 651 -28.49 5.94 -8.67
N ARG A 652 -27.53 5.94 -7.73
CA ARG A 652 -26.45 6.94 -7.69
C ARG A 652 -25.22 6.58 -8.55
N PHE A 653 -25.16 5.38 -9.11
CA PHE A 653 -23.98 4.85 -9.83
C PHE A 653 -24.38 4.03 -11.08
N PRO A 654 -23.58 4.07 -12.17
CA PRO A 654 -23.85 3.29 -13.39
C PRO A 654 -23.80 1.76 -13.23
N GLU A 655 -24.45 1.05 -14.15
CA GLU A 655 -24.68 -0.40 -14.09
C GLU A 655 -23.39 -1.25 -14.14
N ARG A 656 -22.34 -0.81 -14.86
CA ARG A 656 -21.01 -1.48 -14.90
C ARG A 656 -20.30 -1.52 -13.53
N TRP A 657 -20.75 -0.75 -12.54
CA TRP A 657 -20.23 -0.76 -11.17
C TRP A 657 -20.99 -1.71 -10.23
N MET A 658 -21.94 -2.47 -10.77
CA MET A 658 -22.69 -3.53 -10.07
C MET A 658 -22.18 -4.89 -10.58
N PRO A 659 -22.20 -5.94 -9.75
CA PRO A 659 -21.99 -7.29 -10.27
C PRO A 659 -23.05 -7.62 -11.32
N ASN A 660 -22.63 -8.13 -12.48
CA ASN A 660 -23.52 -8.44 -13.61
C ASN A 660 -24.69 -9.36 -13.17
N PRO A 661 -25.92 -9.11 -13.64
CA PRO A 661 -27.05 -9.99 -13.38
C PRO A 661 -26.84 -11.37 -14.04
N PRO A 662 -27.35 -12.46 -13.45
CA PRO A 662 -27.10 -13.82 -13.93
C PRO A 662 -27.85 -14.12 -15.23
N VAL A 663 -27.15 -14.71 -16.20
CA VAL A 663 -27.77 -15.40 -17.34
C VAL A 663 -28.05 -16.84 -16.93
N PHE A 664 -29.33 -17.18 -16.72
CA PHE A 664 -29.75 -18.54 -16.43
C PHE A 664 -29.78 -19.39 -17.72
N GLU A 665 -28.76 -20.22 -17.95
CA GLU A 665 -28.92 -21.40 -18.80
C GLU A 665 -29.60 -22.51 -18.01
N SER A 666 -30.87 -22.78 -18.32
CA SER A 666 -31.60 -23.92 -17.78
C SER A 666 -31.11 -25.23 -18.41
N ARG A 667 -30.35 -26.02 -17.64
CA ARG A 667 -30.14 -27.45 -17.95
C ARG A 667 -31.06 -28.33 -17.09
N PRO A 668 -31.72 -29.34 -17.68
CA PRO A 668 -32.68 -30.18 -16.98
C PRO A 668 -31.99 -31.13 -15.98
N LEU A 669 -32.70 -31.41 -14.88
CA LEU A 669 -32.27 -32.39 -13.87
C LEU A 669 -32.16 -33.80 -14.48
N PRO A 670 -31.13 -34.59 -14.15
CA PRO A 670 -31.07 -35.99 -14.54
C PRO A 670 -32.16 -36.80 -13.81
N SER A 671 -32.88 -37.64 -14.55
CA SER A 671 -33.92 -38.50 -13.99
C SER A 671 -33.32 -39.59 -13.10
N SER A 672 -33.94 -39.81 -11.94
CA SER A 672 -33.59 -40.87 -11.00
C SER A 672 -33.78 -42.28 -11.58
N LYS A 673 -32.75 -43.12 -11.44
CA LYS A 673 -32.82 -44.57 -11.23
C LYS A 673 -31.64 -45.01 -10.38
#